data_AF-R3KRN9-F1
#
_entry.id   AF-R3KRN9-F1
#
_cell.length_a   1.000
_cell.length_b   1.000
_cell.length_c   1.000
_cell.angle_alpha   90.00
_cell.angle_beta   90.00
_cell.angle_gamma   90.00
#
_symmetry.space_group_name_H-M   'P 1'
#
loop_
_entity.id
_entity.type
_entity.pdbx_description
1 polymer ?
#
loop_
_entity_poly.entity_id
_entity_poly.type
_entity_poly.pdbx_seq_one_letter_code
_entity_poly.pdbx_strand_id
1 'polypeptide(L)'
;MKKTTLFLFMFFFLMTIFSIDVSAETYNFNYKNDEQGHYLTNGISEGDTNNYDYGHAPEATFDEEKYVNYGDEAYLKKSVAAVTGQQGLFNVTLDVKGNQTESPIDLVLVIDYSSSMKGEKLNNALKGLQQFGEELSDSLTDGHVRIGIVAYNRLTYSTADFSTDMNDLEDFLRNTAEPHSGTFMQKGLLEGQRLLAEKSRPNAKKMLVHIGDGSANASFLPRENAQSYPNNGEIIDYNGYHTSSYMEEFQTESNQYYTSNSASTDANAIQTNSTTVTDNTLGTIVSLKKSGDTYYSIAANPSLRGEYISRNIASDPKNYLIIDENLSGLGTALKELAGSINNTIHEGLIIDPMGENILLQGAGNFTEDNYQLKGWRKMPTGEWLEASDLLTDVVVTEENQVLHISTISLGKNERLTLTYQIRLNTETNDFKGDTWFLCNDRTTLQPTPEEETVDFPIPAIKAPTVQLKLIKNWENITEKEIPEAIQYQVTRKATTDETAWSTSEVMQLTQKEGYQKLINQVTVNGAEVALPKFNNRGEDFVYQIEEVNVPAEFDSIMTKTKDEFILTNRRKEVVSSTTDTSTNESLSSETATTNSSAEKTIVVETTTTTSELKNNNFSAETNTTAKKITKATPNDRHLPKTNETQKFQRVFLLLGGLLVGLSGFYLLKQRN
;
A
#
# COMPACT_ATOMS: atom_id res chain seq x y z
N MET A 1 10.29 72.87 7.19
CA MET A 1 9.50 73.06 8.45
C MET A 1 9.22 71.70 9.08
N LYS A 2 9.07 71.60 10.41
CA LYS A 2 8.60 70.42 11.20
C LYS A 2 9.06 69.04 10.69
N LYS A 3 10.13 68.42 11.20
CA LYS A 3 10.25 67.80 12.55
C LYS A 3 8.97 67.08 13.01
N THR A 4 9.01 65.74 12.95
CA THR A 4 8.55 64.86 14.05
C THR A 4 9.57 63.73 14.17
N THR A 5 9.98 63.40 15.39
CA THR A 5 10.80 62.22 15.72
C THR A 5 10.07 61.52 16.86
N LEU A 6 9.89 60.20 16.80
CA LEU A 6 9.53 59.45 17.99
C LEU A 6 10.13 58.04 18.00
N PHE A 7 10.82 57.75 19.10
CA PHE A 7 11.29 56.44 19.53
C PHE A 7 10.10 55.66 20.07
N LEU A 8 10.05 54.34 19.93
CA LEU A 8 9.13 53.52 20.75
C LEU A 8 9.87 52.29 21.33
N PHE A 9 9.42 51.87 22.50
CA PHE A 9 10.16 50.98 23.38
C PHE A 9 10.13 49.51 22.93
N MET A 10 11.31 48.89 22.97
CA MET A 10 11.48 47.45 23.04
C MET A 10 11.09 46.98 24.44
N PHE A 11 9.95 46.30 24.58
CA PHE A 11 9.50 45.71 25.83
C PHE A 11 9.74 44.19 25.80
N PHE A 12 10.70 43.72 26.59
CA PHE A 12 10.88 42.29 26.83
C PHE A 12 9.72 41.78 27.68
N PHE A 13 9.01 40.75 27.22
CA PHE A 13 8.17 39.92 28.09
C PHE A 13 8.68 38.48 28.03
N LEU A 14 9.40 38.07 29.08
CA LEU A 14 10.00 36.75 29.19
C LEU A 14 8.96 35.77 29.71
N MET A 15 8.15 35.19 28.82
CA MET A 15 7.22 34.12 29.18
C MET A 15 7.92 32.77 29.03
N THR A 16 8.27 32.15 30.16
CA THR A 16 8.85 30.81 30.21
C THR A 16 7.80 29.77 29.80
N ILE A 17 7.87 29.33 28.55
CA ILE A 17 7.12 28.16 28.08
C ILE A 17 7.73 26.93 28.77
N PHE A 18 6.91 26.19 29.51
CA PHE A 18 7.31 24.86 30.01
C PHE A 18 7.56 23.93 28.82
N SER A 19 8.54 23.04 28.92
CA SER A 19 8.60 21.88 28.04
C SER A 19 7.37 21.02 28.27
N ILE A 20 6.37 21.19 27.42
CA ILE A 20 5.36 20.18 27.16
C ILE A 20 6.05 19.22 26.19
N ASP A 21 6.16 17.94 26.55
CA ASP A 21 6.55 16.92 25.58
C ASP A 21 5.44 16.81 24.54
N VAL A 22 5.69 17.35 23.35
CA VAL A 22 4.75 17.29 22.22
C VAL A 22 4.81 15.88 21.63
N SER A 23 4.17 14.95 22.33
CA SER A 23 3.60 13.76 21.71
C SER A 23 2.69 14.20 20.57
N ALA A 24 2.90 13.68 19.37
CA ALA A 24 2.05 13.97 18.22
C ALA A 24 0.75 13.16 18.34
N GLU A 25 -0.23 13.68 19.08
CA GLU A 25 -1.57 13.08 19.16
C GLU A 25 -2.26 13.09 17.78
N THR A 26 -2.77 11.92 17.37
CA THR A 26 -3.54 11.73 16.14
C THR A 26 -4.80 10.92 16.49
N TYR A 27 -5.96 11.45 16.11
CA TYR A 27 -6.90 11.88 17.16
C TYR A 27 -8.23 11.13 17.25
N ASN A 28 -8.50 10.17 16.36
CA ASN A 28 -9.88 9.65 16.17
C ASN A 28 -10.24 8.38 16.96
N PHE A 29 -9.29 7.70 17.62
CA PHE A 29 -9.54 6.45 18.35
C PHE A 29 -8.94 6.47 19.76
N ASN A 30 -9.70 5.97 20.74
CA ASN A 30 -9.30 6.00 22.14
C ASN A 30 -8.54 4.74 22.54
N TYR A 31 -7.33 4.89 23.09
CA TYR A 31 -6.49 3.77 23.56
C TYR A 31 -6.32 3.77 25.08
N LYS A 32 -6.02 2.60 25.65
CA LYS A 32 -5.60 2.40 27.04
C LYS A 32 -4.21 1.79 27.06
N ASN A 33 -3.38 2.29 27.97
CA ASN A 33 -2.13 1.66 28.36
C ASN A 33 -2.17 1.50 29.88
N ASP A 34 -2.44 0.28 30.36
CA ASP A 34 -2.56 -0.07 31.78
C ASP A 34 -1.88 -1.42 32.09
N GLU A 35 -2.15 -2.02 33.26
CA GLU A 35 -1.57 -3.32 33.66
C GLU A 35 -1.86 -4.46 32.67
N GLN A 36 -2.85 -4.31 31.79
CA GLN A 36 -3.19 -5.25 30.72
C GLN A 36 -2.42 -4.97 29.41
N GLY A 37 -1.56 -3.95 29.33
CA GLY A 37 -0.85 -3.53 28.12
C GLY A 37 -1.56 -2.41 27.33
N HIS A 38 -1.19 -2.25 26.05
CA HIS A 38 -1.67 -1.19 25.16
C HIS A 38 -2.71 -1.71 24.15
N TYR A 39 -3.94 -1.18 24.19
CA TYR A 39 -5.07 -1.67 23.41
C TYR A 39 -6.19 -0.63 23.21
N LEU A 40 -7.18 -0.92 22.36
CA LEU A 40 -8.33 -0.05 22.09
C LEU A 40 -9.31 0.01 23.28
N THR A 41 -9.75 1.21 23.64
CA THR A 41 -10.79 1.45 24.67
C THR A 41 -12.11 0.79 24.29
N ASN A 42 -12.49 0.91 23.02
CA ASN A 42 -13.68 0.34 22.41
C ASN A 42 -13.30 -0.87 21.53
N GLY A 43 -12.51 -1.79 22.10
CA GLY A 43 -12.03 -3.01 21.45
C GLY A 43 -12.69 -4.28 22.00
N ILE A 44 -13.16 -5.16 21.11
CA ILE A 44 -13.60 -6.52 21.41
C ILE A 44 -12.37 -7.45 21.43
N SER A 45 -12.24 -8.25 22.49
CA SER A 45 -11.17 -9.26 22.60
C SER A 45 -11.66 -10.65 22.24
N GLU A 46 -10.93 -11.36 21.38
CA GLU A 46 -11.19 -12.77 21.02
C GLU A 46 -9.91 -13.60 21.16
N GLY A 47 -9.77 -14.29 22.30
CA GLY A 47 -8.56 -15.05 22.63
C GLY A 47 -7.34 -14.13 22.80
N ASP A 48 -6.40 -14.23 21.87
CA ASP A 48 -5.13 -13.49 21.86
C ASP A 48 -5.16 -12.25 20.94
N THR A 49 -6.33 -11.82 20.45
CA THR A 49 -6.53 -10.58 19.67
C THR A 49 -7.49 -9.60 20.35
N ASN A 50 -7.31 -8.31 20.07
CA ASN A 50 -8.25 -7.22 20.40
C ASN A 50 -8.47 -6.36 19.15
N ASN A 51 -9.73 -6.21 18.73
CA ASN A 51 -10.14 -5.55 17.49
C ASN A 51 -11.17 -4.44 17.77
N TYR A 52 -11.19 -3.38 16.96
CA TYR A 52 -12.15 -2.27 17.13
C TYR A 52 -13.61 -2.71 16.99
N ASP A 53 -14.51 -2.14 17.81
CA ASP A 53 -15.95 -2.48 17.80
C ASP A 53 -16.71 -1.76 16.67
N TYR A 54 -16.46 -2.21 15.45
CA TYR A 54 -17.05 -1.71 14.21
C TYR A 54 -18.59 -1.69 14.24
N GLY A 55 -19.15 -0.49 14.13
CA GLY A 55 -20.60 -0.25 14.13
C GLY A 55 -21.23 -0.02 15.51
N HIS A 56 -20.45 -0.02 16.61
CA HIS A 56 -20.97 0.29 17.95
C HIS A 56 -20.09 1.26 18.77
N ALA A 57 -18.80 1.39 18.44
CA ALA A 57 -17.88 2.29 19.13
C ALA A 57 -18.31 3.77 18.98
N PRO A 58 -18.45 4.54 20.07
CA PRO A 58 -19.18 5.82 20.06
C PRO A 58 -18.40 7.01 19.48
N GLU A 59 -17.09 6.89 19.22
CA GLU A 59 -16.28 7.97 18.66
C GLU A 59 -16.30 8.05 17.13
N ALA A 60 -16.85 7.04 16.43
CA ALA A 60 -16.81 6.94 14.98
C ALA A 60 -18.20 6.85 14.32
N THR A 61 -18.31 7.44 13.14
CA THR A 61 -19.39 7.19 12.17
C THR A 61 -19.09 5.93 11.36
N PHE A 62 -20.13 5.20 10.96
CA PHE A 62 -19.99 3.94 10.21
C PHE A 62 -20.92 3.86 9.00
N ASP A 63 -20.48 3.14 7.95
CA ASP A 63 -21.35 2.74 6.84
C ASP A 63 -22.22 1.50 7.18
N GLU A 64 -23.11 1.11 6.26
CA GLU A 64 -24.00 -0.06 6.44
C GLU A 64 -23.23 -1.38 6.63
N GLU A 65 -22.00 -1.47 6.12
CA GLU A 65 -21.10 -2.62 6.26
C GLU A 65 -20.13 -2.47 7.44
N LYS A 66 -20.34 -1.46 8.31
CA LYS A 66 -19.59 -1.15 9.53
C LYS A 66 -18.14 -0.68 9.33
N TYR A 67 -17.79 -0.12 8.17
CA TYR A 67 -16.51 0.58 7.95
C TYR A 67 -16.53 1.93 8.67
N VAL A 68 -15.39 2.39 9.21
CA VAL A 68 -15.31 3.77 9.73
C VAL A 68 -15.44 4.71 8.54
N ASN A 69 -16.42 5.61 8.63
CA ASN A 69 -16.78 6.54 7.57
C ASN A 69 -16.14 7.91 7.82
N TYR A 70 -15.22 8.30 6.94
CA TYR A 70 -14.62 9.63 6.86
C TYR A 70 -15.35 10.47 5.81
N GLY A 71 -16.44 11.14 6.20
CA GLY A 71 -17.13 12.16 5.38
C GLY A 71 -17.73 11.65 4.05
N ASP A 72 -17.95 10.34 3.92
CA ASP A 72 -18.22 9.63 2.66
C ASP A 72 -17.09 9.72 1.61
N GLU A 73 -15.92 10.26 1.96
CA GLU A 73 -14.70 10.32 1.14
C GLU A 73 -13.92 8.99 1.21
N ALA A 74 -13.77 8.41 2.41
CA ALA A 74 -13.07 7.13 2.58
C ALA A 74 -13.73 6.24 3.65
N TYR A 75 -13.74 4.92 3.41
CA TYR A 75 -14.30 3.94 4.33
C TYR A 75 -13.24 2.91 4.74
N LEU A 76 -12.86 2.90 6.03
CA LEU A 76 -11.69 2.16 6.51
C LEU A 76 -12.05 1.02 7.47
N LYS A 77 -11.31 -0.09 7.37
CA LYS A 77 -11.15 -1.08 8.45
C LYS A 77 -9.71 -1.58 8.53
N LYS A 78 -9.30 -1.88 9.75
CA LYS A 78 -8.15 -2.71 10.10
C LYS A 78 -8.54 -3.74 11.16
N SER A 79 -8.06 -4.97 11.03
CA SER A 79 -8.32 -6.05 11.99
C SER A 79 -7.18 -7.07 12.04
N VAL A 80 -7.11 -7.85 13.12
CA VAL A 80 -6.14 -8.93 13.33
C VAL A 80 -6.82 -10.23 13.76
N ALA A 81 -6.40 -11.35 13.19
CA ALA A 81 -6.90 -12.69 13.50
C ALA A 81 -5.75 -13.69 13.64
N ALA A 82 -5.81 -14.55 14.67
CA ALA A 82 -4.84 -15.62 14.85
C ALA A 82 -4.96 -16.68 13.73
N VAL A 83 -3.83 -17.17 13.22
CA VAL A 83 -3.81 -18.14 12.11
C VAL A 83 -4.07 -19.55 12.64
N THR A 84 -5.21 -20.14 12.27
CA THR A 84 -5.63 -21.48 12.70
C THR A 84 -4.54 -22.52 12.50
N GLY A 85 -4.09 -23.14 13.60
CA GLY A 85 -3.05 -24.18 13.60
C GLY A 85 -1.60 -23.66 13.58
N GLN A 86 -1.37 -22.34 13.52
CA GLN A 86 -0.04 -21.73 13.54
C GLN A 86 0.11 -20.83 14.76
N GLN A 87 0.74 -21.37 15.81
CA GLN A 87 0.89 -20.70 17.09
C GLN A 87 1.65 -19.37 16.97
N GLY A 88 1.13 -18.32 17.61
CA GLY A 88 1.75 -16.99 17.67
C GLY A 88 1.86 -16.28 16.33
N LEU A 89 1.16 -16.74 15.28
CA LEU A 89 1.09 -16.12 13.97
C LEU A 89 -0.27 -15.47 13.78
N PHE A 90 -0.29 -14.23 13.29
CA PHE A 90 -1.52 -13.46 13.10
C PHE A 90 -1.58 -12.89 11.69
N ASN A 91 -2.74 -12.99 11.05
CA ASN A 91 -3.07 -12.21 9.86
C ASN A 91 -3.55 -10.82 10.31
N VAL A 92 -2.97 -9.75 9.77
CA VAL A 92 -3.55 -8.40 9.85
C VAL A 92 -4.17 -8.08 8.49
N THR A 93 -5.41 -7.59 8.47
CA THR A 93 -6.12 -7.17 7.27
C THR A 93 -6.42 -5.68 7.33
N LEU A 94 -6.07 -4.98 6.26
CA LEU A 94 -6.54 -3.64 5.89
C LEU A 94 -7.65 -3.81 4.84
N ASP A 95 -8.77 -3.12 5.00
CA ASP A 95 -9.74 -2.88 3.95
C ASP A 95 -9.98 -1.37 3.78
N VAL A 96 -10.02 -0.92 2.53
CA VAL A 96 -10.31 0.48 2.15
C VAL A 96 -11.33 0.49 1.03
N LYS A 97 -12.44 1.22 1.17
CA LYS A 97 -13.33 1.57 0.04
C LYS A 97 -13.20 3.04 -0.30
N GLY A 98 -13.34 3.34 -1.60
CA GLY A 98 -13.59 4.69 -2.08
C GLY A 98 -15.08 4.99 -2.27
N ASN A 99 -15.35 6.15 -2.85
CA ASN A 99 -16.67 6.64 -3.23
C ASN A 99 -16.58 7.48 -4.53
N GLN A 100 -17.71 8.08 -4.93
CA GLN A 100 -17.75 9.12 -5.96
C GLN A 100 -17.75 10.52 -5.32
N THR A 101 -17.07 11.50 -5.94
CA THR A 101 -17.02 12.87 -5.41
C THR A 101 -18.41 13.51 -5.32
N GLU A 102 -18.69 14.27 -4.25
CA GLU A 102 -20.00 14.94 -4.04
C GLU A 102 -20.40 15.87 -5.20
N SER A 103 -19.42 16.58 -5.77
CA SER A 103 -19.67 17.58 -6.82
C SER A 103 -20.06 16.89 -8.12
N PRO A 104 -21.26 17.14 -8.68
CA PRO A 104 -21.63 16.58 -9.98
C PRO A 104 -20.69 17.09 -11.08
N ILE A 105 -20.55 16.32 -12.16
CA ILE A 105 -19.62 16.60 -13.26
C ILE A 105 -20.39 16.70 -14.57
N ASP A 106 -20.18 17.79 -15.31
CA ASP A 106 -20.67 17.94 -16.68
C ASP A 106 -19.46 18.10 -17.60
N LEU A 107 -19.21 17.07 -18.42
CA LEU A 107 -17.98 16.90 -19.21
C LEU A 107 -18.29 16.87 -20.70
N VAL A 108 -17.51 17.60 -21.52
CA VAL A 108 -17.66 17.61 -22.98
C VAL A 108 -16.43 17.02 -23.66
N LEU A 109 -16.62 15.96 -24.44
CA LEU A 109 -15.60 15.41 -25.35
C LEU A 109 -15.60 16.21 -26.66
N VAL A 110 -14.51 16.91 -26.98
CA VAL A 110 -14.34 17.67 -28.23
C VAL A 110 -13.39 16.92 -29.15
N ILE A 111 -13.96 16.18 -30.11
CA ILE A 111 -13.26 15.15 -30.88
C ILE A 111 -13.02 15.59 -32.32
N ASP A 112 -11.78 15.44 -32.79
CA ASP A 112 -11.41 15.63 -34.19
C ASP A 112 -12.09 14.57 -35.08
N TYR A 113 -13.09 15.03 -35.83
CA TYR A 113 -13.84 14.27 -36.83
C TYR A 113 -13.42 14.66 -38.26
N SER A 114 -12.12 14.92 -38.45
CA SER A 114 -11.54 15.03 -39.79
C SER A 114 -11.75 13.74 -40.59
N SER A 115 -11.45 13.79 -41.90
CA SER A 115 -11.62 12.67 -42.82
C SER A 115 -10.83 11.39 -42.44
N SER A 116 -9.93 11.45 -41.45
CA SER A 116 -9.23 10.30 -40.88
C SER A 116 -10.07 9.44 -39.91
N MET A 117 -11.14 10.01 -39.33
CA MET A 117 -11.98 9.35 -38.33
C MET A 117 -12.95 8.33 -38.98
N LYS A 118 -12.39 7.24 -39.53
CA LYS A 118 -13.14 6.15 -40.19
C LYS A 118 -12.45 4.81 -39.92
N GLY A 119 -13.20 3.71 -40.01
CA GLY A 119 -12.66 2.36 -39.86
C GLY A 119 -12.05 2.14 -38.46
N GLU A 120 -10.78 1.71 -38.42
CA GLU A 120 -10.06 1.42 -37.18
C GLU A 120 -10.06 2.59 -36.18
N LYS A 121 -9.76 3.81 -36.62
CA LYS A 121 -9.71 5.00 -35.76
C LYS A 121 -11.07 5.31 -35.10
N LEU A 122 -12.15 5.14 -35.87
CA LEU A 122 -13.52 5.30 -35.35
C LEU A 122 -13.89 4.18 -34.38
N ASN A 123 -13.56 2.92 -34.70
CA ASN A 123 -13.80 1.78 -33.83
C ASN A 123 -13.06 1.92 -32.49
N ASN A 124 -11.82 2.41 -32.50
CA ASN A 124 -11.03 2.69 -31.30
C ASN A 124 -11.58 3.88 -30.50
N ALA A 125 -12.08 4.93 -31.16
CA ALA A 125 -12.76 6.03 -30.49
C ALA A 125 -14.01 5.56 -29.73
N LEU A 126 -14.82 4.71 -30.37
CA LEU A 126 -16.03 4.12 -29.80
C LEU A 126 -15.70 3.16 -28.65
N LYS A 127 -14.67 2.31 -28.80
CA LYS A 127 -14.17 1.46 -27.73
C LYS A 127 -13.66 2.29 -26.54
N GLY A 128 -12.96 3.39 -26.79
CA GLY A 128 -12.50 4.30 -25.74
C GLY A 128 -13.66 4.91 -24.95
N LEU A 129 -14.73 5.33 -25.64
CA LEU A 129 -15.97 5.81 -25.02
C LEU A 129 -16.67 4.71 -24.20
N GLN A 130 -16.75 3.48 -24.71
CA GLN A 130 -17.28 2.33 -23.95
C GLN A 130 -16.49 2.11 -22.65
N GLN A 131 -15.15 2.08 -22.74
CA GLN A 131 -14.27 1.88 -21.58
C GLN A 131 -14.30 3.03 -20.56
N PHE A 132 -14.65 4.25 -21.00
CA PHE A 132 -14.91 5.40 -20.13
C PHE A 132 -16.27 5.28 -19.43
N GLY A 133 -17.30 4.81 -20.16
CA GLY A 133 -18.63 4.55 -19.60
C GLY A 133 -18.70 3.35 -18.66
N GLU A 134 -17.83 2.35 -18.84
CA GLU A 134 -17.61 1.25 -17.88
C GLU A 134 -17.06 1.80 -16.55
N GLU A 135 -16.01 2.63 -16.61
CA GLU A 135 -15.35 3.23 -15.43
C GLU A 135 -16.28 4.17 -14.65
N LEU A 136 -17.10 4.94 -15.36
CA LEU A 136 -18.03 5.91 -14.79
C LEU A 136 -19.45 5.34 -14.60
N SER A 137 -19.64 4.02 -14.67
CA SER A 137 -20.95 3.37 -14.80
C SER A 137 -21.93 3.69 -13.67
N ASP A 138 -21.49 3.63 -12.41
CA ASP A 138 -22.29 4.04 -11.23
C ASP A 138 -22.65 5.52 -11.29
N SER A 139 -21.68 6.38 -11.58
CA SER A 139 -21.83 7.83 -11.53
C SER A 139 -22.60 8.40 -12.72
N LEU A 140 -22.65 7.68 -13.85
CA LEU A 140 -23.58 7.90 -14.96
C LEU A 140 -25.00 7.43 -14.59
N THR A 141 -25.13 6.29 -13.91
CA THR A 141 -26.43 5.72 -13.47
C THR A 141 -27.12 6.61 -12.44
N ASP A 142 -26.38 7.11 -11.44
CA ASP A 142 -26.88 8.11 -10.48
C ASP A 142 -27.06 9.50 -11.12
N GLY A 143 -26.47 9.75 -12.29
CA GLY A 143 -26.40 11.05 -12.94
C GLY A 143 -25.48 12.06 -12.25
N HIS A 144 -24.55 11.62 -11.39
CA HIS A 144 -23.44 12.46 -10.90
C HIS A 144 -22.62 13.01 -12.07
N VAL A 145 -22.21 12.14 -13.00
CA VAL A 145 -21.58 12.52 -14.26
C VAL A 145 -22.64 12.62 -15.37
N ARG A 146 -22.52 13.62 -16.24
CA ARG A 146 -23.17 13.63 -17.56
C ARG A 146 -22.16 14.03 -18.64
N ILE A 147 -22.27 13.44 -19.82
CA ILE A 147 -21.33 13.62 -20.93
C ILE A 147 -22.04 14.25 -22.14
N GLY A 148 -21.44 15.30 -22.70
CA GLY A 148 -21.77 15.86 -24.00
C GLY A 148 -20.64 15.55 -25.00
N ILE A 149 -20.94 15.57 -26.30
CA ILE A 149 -19.92 15.38 -27.33
C ILE A 149 -20.05 16.47 -28.40
N VAL A 150 -18.90 17.00 -28.84
CA VAL A 150 -18.76 17.86 -30.01
C VAL A 150 -17.76 17.23 -30.97
N ALA A 151 -18.25 16.75 -32.10
CA ALA A 151 -17.42 16.27 -33.20
C ALA A 151 -17.16 17.43 -34.17
N TYR A 152 -15.90 17.74 -34.47
CA TYR A 152 -15.54 18.88 -35.32
C TYR A 152 -14.64 18.52 -36.50
N ASN A 153 -14.79 19.23 -37.61
CA ASN A 153 -13.86 19.22 -38.74
C ASN A 153 -13.77 20.62 -39.33
N ARG A 154 -14.37 20.90 -40.50
CA ARG A 154 -14.70 22.28 -40.94
C ARG A 154 -16.10 22.71 -40.48
N LEU A 155 -16.97 21.73 -40.23
CA LEU A 155 -18.26 21.87 -39.58
C LEU A 155 -18.15 21.44 -38.11
N THR A 156 -19.24 21.57 -37.37
CA THR A 156 -19.42 21.04 -36.01
C THR A 156 -20.74 20.28 -35.94
N TYR A 157 -20.70 19.18 -35.19
CA TYR A 157 -21.83 18.35 -34.82
C TYR A 157 -21.78 18.27 -33.29
N SER A 158 -22.90 18.41 -32.60
CA SER A 158 -22.96 18.38 -31.13
C SER A 158 -24.13 17.53 -30.63
N THR A 159 -24.01 16.97 -29.43
CA THR A 159 -25.18 16.50 -28.71
C THR A 159 -26.11 17.69 -28.37
N ALA A 160 -27.42 17.46 -28.28
CA ALA A 160 -28.39 18.53 -28.02
C ALA A 160 -28.42 18.98 -26.54
N ASP A 161 -27.93 18.12 -25.65
CA ASP A 161 -27.71 18.32 -24.23
C ASP A 161 -26.60 17.34 -23.75
N PHE A 162 -26.36 17.24 -22.45
CA PHE A 162 -25.57 16.14 -21.88
C PHE A 162 -26.44 14.89 -21.67
N SER A 163 -25.93 13.70 -21.99
CA SER A 163 -26.57 12.40 -21.70
C SER A 163 -25.83 11.62 -20.62
N THR A 164 -26.53 10.67 -20.01
CA THR A 164 -25.97 9.61 -19.16
C THR A 164 -25.98 8.24 -19.85
N ASP A 165 -26.65 8.10 -20.99
CA ASP A 165 -26.71 6.85 -21.75
C ASP A 165 -25.58 6.78 -22.77
N MET A 166 -24.70 5.77 -22.65
CA MET A 166 -23.58 5.59 -23.58
C MET A 166 -24.05 5.17 -24.98
N ASN A 167 -25.26 4.61 -25.12
CA ASN A 167 -25.85 4.27 -26.41
C ASN A 167 -26.17 5.53 -27.24
N ASP A 168 -26.68 6.60 -26.61
CA ASP A 168 -26.91 7.90 -27.26
C ASP A 168 -25.60 8.49 -27.79
N LEU A 169 -24.53 8.38 -27.00
CA LEU A 169 -23.21 8.93 -27.31
C LEU A 169 -22.50 8.13 -28.42
N GLU A 170 -22.64 6.80 -28.41
CA GLU A 170 -22.22 5.95 -29.51
C GLU A 170 -23.02 6.21 -30.79
N ASP A 171 -24.35 6.32 -30.73
CA ASP A 171 -25.18 6.61 -31.89
C ASP A 171 -24.84 7.99 -32.48
N PHE A 172 -24.63 8.99 -31.63
CA PHE A 172 -24.15 10.31 -32.05
C PHE A 172 -22.84 10.19 -32.86
N LEU A 173 -21.84 9.45 -32.36
CA LEU A 173 -20.57 9.24 -33.04
C LEU A 173 -20.67 8.38 -34.31
N ARG A 174 -21.59 7.43 -34.37
CA ARG A 174 -21.76 6.51 -35.51
C ARG A 174 -22.60 7.11 -36.64
N ASN A 175 -23.67 7.82 -36.29
CA ASN A 175 -24.81 8.10 -37.16
C ASN A 175 -25.17 9.60 -37.26
N THR A 176 -24.73 10.45 -36.33
CA THR A 176 -24.97 11.92 -36.37
C THR A 176 -23.73 12.71 -36.80
N ALA A 177 -22.54 12.34 -36.32
CA ALA A 177 -21.28 13.02 -36.64
C ALA A 177 -20.68 12.50 -37.95
N GLU A 178 -20.57 13.35 -38.98
CA GLU A 178 -20.00 12.95 -40.28
C GLU A 178 -18.50 13.30 -40.39
N PRO A 179 -17.60 12.34 -40.65
CA PRO A 179 -16.18 12.65 -40.80
C PRO A 179 -15.84 13.25 -42.18
N HIS A 180 -15.49 14.54 -42.17
CA HIS A 180 -15.33 15.42 -43.34
C HIS A 180 -13.96 16.12 -43.38
N SER A 181 -13.63 16.79 -44.49
CA SER A 181 -12.34 17.49 -44.63
C SER A 181 -12.21 18.78 -43.80
N GLY A 182 -11.00 19.03 -43.29
CA GLY A 182 -10.62 20.23 -42.54
C GLY A 182 -10.53 20.03 -41.03
N THR A 183 -9.73 20.87 -40.37
CA THR A 183 -9.46 20.84 -38.92
C THR A 183 -9.56 22.28 -38.39
N PHE A 184 -10.76 22.68 -38.01
CA PHE A 184 -11.15 24.02 -37.57
C PHE A 184 -11.38 24.01 -36.06
N MET A 185 -10.32 23.76 -35.29
CA MET A 185 -10.36 23.47 -33.85
C MET A 185 -11.15 24.52 -33.05
N GLN A 186 -11.04 25.81 -33.40
CA GLN A 186 -11.81 26.88 -32.75
C GLN A 186 -13.32 26.61 -32.72
N LYS A 187 -13.92 26.03 -33.78
CA LYS A 187 -15.35 25.71 -33.80
C LYS A 187 -15.69 24.63 -32.78
N GLY A 188 -14.93 23.53 -32.75
CA GLY A 188 -15.15 22.45 -31.79
C GLY A 188 -14.99 22.90 -30.35
N LEU A 189 -13.96 23.68 -30.06
CA LEU A 189 -13.67 24.20 -28.72
C LEU A 189 -14.72 25.24 -28.25
N LEU A 190 -15.14 26.16 -29.13
CA LEU A 190 -16.20 27.14 -28.81
C LEU A 190 -17.58 26.49 -28.66
N GLU A 191 -17.91 25.48 -29.46
CA GLU A 191 -19.17 24.74 -29.34
C GLU A 191 -19.18 23.85 -28.08
N GLY A 192 -18.05 23.25 -27.73
CA GLY A 192 -17.90 22.54 -26.45
C GLY A 192 -18.07 23.48 -25.25
N GLN A 193 -17.51 24.69 -25.34
CA GLN A 193 -17.73 25.73 -24.35
C GLN A 193 -19.19 26.19 -24.30
N ARG A 194 -19.88 26.28 -25.44
CA ARG A 194 -21.31 26.63 -25.49
C ARG A 194 -22.16 25.61 -24.74
N LEU A 195 -21.89 24.31 -24.89
CA LEU A 195 -22.54 23.27 -24.08
C LEU A 195 -22.24 23.46 -22.58
N LEU A 196 -20.99 23.67 -22.18
CA LEU A 196 -20.62 23.92 -20.77
C LEU A 196 -21.24 25.21 -20.20
N ALA A 197 -21.45 26.24 -21.03
CA ALA A 197 -22.05 27.50 -20.63
C ALA A 197 -23.58 27.40 -20.50
N GLU A 198 -24.26 26.75 -21.45
CA GLU A 198 -25.72 26.78 -21.59
C GLU A 198 -26.45 25.55 -21.04
N LYS A 199 -25.77 24.39 -20.93
CA LYS A 199 -26.41 23.09 -20.62
C LYS A 199 -25.92 22.44 -19.32
N SER A 200 -24.83 22.93 -18.71
CA SER A 200 -24.35 22.40 -17.44
C SER A 200 -25.23 22.81 -16.26
N ARG A 201 -25.28 21.96 -15.24
CA ARG A 201 -25.96 22.21 -13.96
C ARG A 201 -25.25 23.35 -13.19
N PRO A 202 -25.97 24.20 -12.43
CA PRO A 202 -25.37 25.33 -11.73
C PRO A 202 -24.30 24.97 -10.70
N ASN A 203 -24.32 23.75 -10.17
CA ASN A 203 -23.39 23.23 -9.17
C ASN A 203 -22.43 22.15 -9.71
N ALA A 204 -22.37 21.93 -11.03
CA ALA A 204 -21.47 20.93 -11.59
C ALA A 204 -20.07 21.49 -11.88
N LYS A 205 -19.04 20.68 -11.59
CA LYS A 205 -17.67 20.88 -12.07
C LYS A 205 -17.66 20.67 -13.58
N LYS A 206 -17.16 21.67 -14.31
CA LYS A 206 -17.21 21.76 -15.77
C LYS A 206 -15.87 21.35 -16.38
N MET A 207 -15.93 20.45 -17.37
CA MET A 207 -14.73 19.86 -17.96
C MET A 207 -14.83 19.77 -19.48
N LEU A 208 -13.73 20.08 -20.19
CA LEU A 208 -13.61 19.89 -21.63
C LEU A 208 -12.41 19.00 -21.93
N VAL A 209 -12.62 17.91 -22.67
CA VAL A 209 -11.56 16.98 -23.09
C VAL A 209 -11.41 17.08 -24.60
N HIS A 210 -10.33 17.71 -25.06
CA HIS A 210 -9.99 17.71 -26.47
C HIS A 210 -9.32 16.39 -26.87
N ILE A 211 -9.74 15.80 -27.99
CA ILE A 211 -9.18 14.55 -28.55
C ILE A 211 -8.86 14.78 -30.03
N GLY A 212 -7.58 14.89 -30.38
CA GLY A 212 -7.15 15.23 -31.75
C GLY A 212 -5.63 15.36 -31.91
N ASP A 213 -5.14 15.52 -33.14
CA ASP A 213 -3.70 15.63 -33.44
C ASP A 213 -3.15 17.08 -33.33
N GLY A 214 -4.02 18.05 -33.08
CA GLY A 214 -3.70 19.48 -33.03
C GLY A 214 -3.44 20.13 -34.40
N SER A 215 -3.71 19.47 -35.53
CA SER A 215 -3.35 19.96 -36.88
C SER A 215 -4.28 21.04 -37.43
N ALA A 216 -4.60 22.07 -36.62
CA ALA A 216 -5.38 23.25 -37.01
C ALA A 216 -4.95 23.77 -38.40
N ASN A 217 -5.91 23.79 -39.33
CA ASN A 217 -5.73 24.25 -40.71
C ASN A 217 -6.82 25.23 -41.18
N ALA A 218 -7.78 25.55 -40.30
CA ALA A 218 -8.74 26.64 -40.47
C ALA A 218 -8.98 27.38 -39.15
N SER A 219 -9.20 28.70 -39.24
CA SER A 219 -9.61 29.56 -38.13
C SER A 219 -10.66 30.57 -38.60
N PHE A 220 -11.43 31.15 -37.68
CA PHE A 220 -12.18 32.37 -37.93
C PHE A 220 -11.25 33.53 -38.27
N LEU A 221 -11.80 34.59 -38.87
CA LEU A 221 -11.14 35.88 -38.93
C LEU A 221 -11.22 36.56 -37.55
N PRO A 222 -10.19 37.29 -37.10
CA PRO A 222 -10.33 38.26 -36.02
C PRO A 222 -11.44 39.28 -36.31
N ARG A 223 -12.11 39.77 -35.28
CA ARG A 223 -13.09 40.85 -35.38
C ARG A 223 -12.43 42.12 -35.91
N GLU A 224 -13.18 42.96 -36.62
CA GLU A 224 -12.65 44.25 -37.06
C GLU A 224 -12.25 45.09 -35.83
N ASN A 225 -11.01 45.57 -35.80
CA ASN A 225 -10.42 46.26 -34.64
C ASN A 225 -10.32 45.41 -33.36
N ALA A 226 -10.31 44.07 -33.47
CA ALA A 226 -10.06 43.16 -32.34
C ALA A 226 -8.77 43.55 -31.58
N GLN A 227 -8.82 43.53 -30.25
CA GLN A 227 -7.66 43.80 -29.43
C GLN A 227 -6.60 42.69 -29.61
N SER A 228 -5.35 43.11 -29.80
CA SER A 228 -4.19 42.23 -29.67
C SER A 228 -3.63 42.34 -28.25
N TYR A 229 -3.37 41.19 -27.64
CA TYR A 229 -2.84 41.05 -26.29
C TYR A 229 -1.39 40.57 -26.38
N PRO A 230 -0.43 41.16 -25.64
CA PRO A 230 0.91 40.60 -25.54
C PRO A 230 0.85 39.26 -24.77
N ASN A 231 1.62 38.27 -25.21
CA ASN A 231 1.80 37.03 -24.45
C ASN A 231 2.81 37.28 -23.32
N ASN A 232 2.35 37.14 -22.09
CA ASN A 232 3.12 37.27 -20.84
C ASN A 232 3.30 35.91 -20.14
N GLY A 233 2.84 34.82 -20.76
CA GLY A 233 2.82 33.46 -20.20
C GLY A 233 1.45 32.76 -20.33
N GLU A 234 0.43 33.42 -20.89
CA GLU A 234 -0.89 32.82 -21.16
C GLU A 234 -0.80 31.72 -22.24
N ILE A 235 0.22 31.79 -23.11
CA ILE A 235 0.58 30.75 -24.09
C ILE A 235 2.03 30.34 -23.80
N ILE A 236 2.24 29.05 -23.52
CA ILE A 236 3.54 28.46 -23.20
C ILE A 236 4.25 28.02 -24.49
N ASP A 237 5.41 28.60 -24.75
CA ASP A 237 6.29 28.25 -25.87
C ASP A 237 6.72 26.78 -25.85
N TYR A 238 6.78 26.12 -27.01
CA TYR A 238 7.13 24.70 -27.10
C TYR A 238 7.86 24.33 -28.41
N ASN A 239 8.96 23.59 -28.31
CA ASN A 239 9.78 23.09 -29.45
C ASN A 239 10.05 24.12 -30.56
N GLY A 240 10.30 25.38 -30.17
CA GLY A 240 10.59 26.50 -31.07
C GLY A 240 9.36 27.25 -31.60
N TYR A 241 8.15 26.70 -31.42
CA TYR A 241 6.92 27.43 -31.59
C TYR A 241 6.69 28.36 -30.39
N HIS A 242 6.34 29.60 -30.71
CA HIS A 242 6.15 30.69 -29.76
C HIS A 242 5.21 31.72 -30.40
N THR A 243 4.59 32.58 -29.59
CA THR A 243 3.89 33.76 -30.10
C THR A 243 4.05 34.93 -29.14
N SER A 244 4.34 36.11 -29.69
CA SER A 244 4.53 37.33 -28.91
C SER A 244 3.21 37.99 -28.50
N SER A 245 2.13 37.66 -29.21
CA SER A 245 0.85 38.36 -29.09
C SER A 245 -0.26 37.61 -29.80
N TYR A 246 -1.43 37.53 -29.17
CA TYR A 246 -2.60 36.81 -29.67
C TYR A 246 -3.83 37.73 -29.72
N MET A 247 -4.96 37.20 -30.20
CA MET A 247 -6.25 37.92 -30.29
C MET A 247 -7.36 37.01 -29.75
N GLU A 248 -8.33 37.57 -29.03
CA GLU A 248 -9.42 36.79 -28.41
C GLU A 248 -10.77 36.96 -29.14
N GLU A 249 -10.96 38.07 -29.85
CA GLU A 249 -12.23 38.40 -30.51
C GLU A 249 -12.25 37.96 -31.97
N PHE A 250 -13.15 37.03 -32.30
CA PHE A 250 -13.30 36.46 -33.64
C PHE A 250 -14.69 36.71 -34.24
N GLN A 251 -14.80 36.52 -35.56
CA GLN A 251 -16.03 36.60 -36.34
C GLN A 251 -16.73 35.24 -36.41
N THR A 252 -17.24 34.75 -35.26
CA THR A 252 -17.88 33.42 -35.15
C THR A 252 -19.07 33.23 -36.09
N GLU A 253 -19.84 34.30 -36.33
CA GLU A 253 -21.04 34.30 -37.19
C GLU A 253 -20.71 34.46 -38.69
N SER A 254 -19.43 34.57 -39.06
CA SER A 254 -19.03 34.74 -40.45
C SER A 254 -18.92 33.39 -41.16
N ASN A 255 -19.51 33.32 -42.36
CA ASN A 255 -19.24 32.21 -43.28
C ASN A 255 -17.78 32.22 -43.76
N GLN A 256 -17.12 33.39 -43.78
CA GLN A 256 -15.72 33.50 -44.19
C GLN A 256 -14.78 33.02 -43.10
N TYR A 257 -13.75 32.27 -43.49
CA TYR A 257 -12.77 31.72 -42.58
C TYR A 257 -11.37 31.73 -43.19
N TYR A 258 -10.35 31.85 -42.36
CA TYR A 258 -8.96 31.68 -42.76
C TYR A 258 -8.62 30.20 -42.90
N THR A 259 -7.84 29.84 -43.92
CA THR A 259 -7.25 28.50 -44.02
C THR A 259 -5.79 28.52 -44.46
N SER A 260 -5.00 27.60 -43.92
CA SER A 260 -3.64 27.32 -44.38
C SER A 260 -3.59 26.26 -45.49
N ASN A 261 -4.74 25.71 -45.92
CA ASN A 261 -4.82 24.78 -47.03
C ASN A 261 -4.86 25.53 -48.37
N SER A 262 -3.70 25.59 -49.05
CA SER A 262 -3.54 26.22 -50.37
C SER A 262 -4.28 25.51 -51.51
N ALA A 263 -4.86 24.32 -51.27
CA ALA A 263 -5.70 23.58 -52.22
C ALA A 263 -7.21 23.70 -51.93
N SER A 264 -7.63 24.60 -51.03
CA SER A 264 -9.06 24.84 -50.76
C SER A 264 -9.77 25.42 -51.99
N THR A 265 -10.92 24.85 -52.34
CA THR A 265 -11.81 25.31 -53.43
C THR A 265 -13.12 25.95 -52.91
N ASP A 266 -13.22 26.17 -51.60
CA ASP A 266 -14.36 26.80 -50.94
C ASP A 266 -14.34 28.33 -51.14
N ALA A 267 -15.42 28.89 -51.68
CA ALA A 267 -15.54 30.32 -51.97
C ALA A 267 -15.50 31.21 -50.72
N ASN A 268 -15.70 30.66 -49.52
CA ASN A 268 -15.61 31.39 -48.25
C ASN A 268 -14.21 31.31 -47.62
N ALA A 269 -13.32 30.46 -48.14
CA ALA A 269 -11.99 30.25 -47.59
C ALA A 269 -11.03 31.35 -48.04
N ILE A 270 -10.47 32.08 -47.08
CA ILE A 270 -9.42 33.07 -47.30
C ILE A 270 -8.08 32.43 -46.99
N GLN A 271 -7.20 32.34 -48.00
CA GLN A 271 -5.88 31.72 -47.82
C GLN A 271 -4.99 32.58 -46.90
N THR A 272 -4.36 31.92 -45.93
CA THR A 272 -3.32 32.50 -45.07
C THR A 272 -2.22 31.47 -44.78
N ASN A 273 -1.28 31.80 -43.89
CA ASN A 273 -0.23 30.89 -43.44
C ASN A 273 -0.68 30.09 -42.18
N SER A 274 0.03 29.00 -41.86
CA SER A 274 -0.28 28.15 -40.71
C SER A 274 -0.03 28.83 -39.35
N THR A 275 0.87 29.82 -39.28
CA THR A 275 1.13 30.59 -38.06
C THR A 275 -0.09 31.40 -37.67
N THR A 276 -0.69 32.16 -38.59
CA THR A 276 -1.94 32.92 -38.35
C THR A 276 -3.09 32.02 -37.89
N VAL A 277 -3.27 30.83 -38.48
CA VAL A 277 -4.27 29.85 -38.01
C VAL A 277 -3.96 29.35 -36.59
N THR A 278 -2.67 29.18 -36.26
CA THR A 278 -2.19 28.73 -34.95
C THR A 278 -2.39 29.81 -33.89
N ASP A 279 -1.95 31.04 -34.13
CA ASP A 279 -2.10 32.20 -33.23
C ASP A 279 -3.59 32.48 -32.93
N ASN A 280 -4.44 32.42 -33.95
CA ASN A 280 -5.89 32.56 -33.79
C ASN A 280 -6.46 31.43 -32.90
N THR A 281 -6.07 30.18 -33.15
CA THR A 281 -6.53 29.03 -32.37
C THR A 281 -6.10 29.13 -30.91
N LEU A 282 -4.84 29.51 -30.65
CA LEU A 282 -4.30 29.74 -29.31
C LEU A 282 -5.00 30.91 -28.60
N GLY A 283 -5.28 32.00 -29.31
CA GLY A 283 -6.04 33.12 -28.76
C GLY A 283 -7.47 32.76 -28.35
N THR A 284 -8.13 31.86 -29.11
CA THR A 284 -9.38 31.23 -28.65
C THR A 284 -9.18 30.40 -27.40
N ILE A 285 -8.15 29.55 -27.34
CA ILE A 285 -7.85 28.72 -26.16
C ILE A 285 -7.62 29.58 -24.90
N VAL A 286 -6.91 30.71 -25.00
CA VAL A 286 -6.76 31.67 -23.90
C VAL A 286 -8.10 32.29 -23.50
N SER A 287 -8.93 32.69 -24.47
CA SER A 287 -10.27 33.24 -24.18
C SER A 287 -11.20 32.23 -23.48
N LEU A 288 -11.07 30.94 -23.80
CA LEU A 288 -11.84 29.85 -23.19
C LEU A 288 -11.44 29.64 -21.73
N LYS A 289 -10.14 29.50 -21.45
CA LYS A 289 -9.59 29.31 -20.10
C LYS A 289 -10.01 30.38 -19.07
N LYS A 290 -10.49 31.54 -19.52
CA LYS A 290 -11.05 32.59 -18.65
C LYS A 290 -12.41 32.24 -18.02
N SER A 291 -13.05 31.14 -18.42
CA SER A 291 -14.24 30.63 -17.72
C SER A 291 -13.93 30.06 -16.34
N GLY A 292 -12.70 29.57 -16.12
CA GLY A 292 -12.33 28.78 -14.94
C GLY A 292 -12.68 27.29 -15.02
N ASP A 293 -13.18 26.81 -16.16
CA ASP A 293 -13.45 25.38 -16.39
C ASP A 293 -12.15 24.57 -16.48
N THR A 294 -12.22 23.26 -16.27
CA THR A 294 -11.04 22.37 -16.39
C THR A 294 -10.87 21.89 -17.84
N TYR A 295 -9.67 22.02 -18.39
CA TYR A 295 -9.37 21.61 -19.77
C TYR A 295 -8.33 20.50 -19.81
N TYR A 296 -8.61 19.47 -20.61
CA TYR A 296 -7.74 18.34 -20.89
C TYR A 296 -7.49 18.23 -22.40
N SER A 297 -6.33 17.68 -22.79
CA SER A 297 -6.08 17.35 -24.20
C SER A 297 -5.33 16.04 -24.35
N ILE A 298 -5.99 15.10 -25.02
CA ILE A 298 -5.45 13.79 -25.42
C ILE A 298 -5.00 13.90 -26.88
N ALA A 299 -3.69 14.03 -27.09
CA ALA A 299 -3.10 14.30 -28.39
C ALA A 299 -2.78 13.01 -29.16
N ALA A 300 -3.41 12.83 -30.32
CA ALA A 300 -3.27 11.62 -31.14
C ALA A 300 -2.13 11.77 -32.16
N ASN A 301 -0.94 11.26 -31.83
CA ASN A 301 0.30 11.38 -32.61
C ASN A 301 0.55 12.80 -33.18
N PRO A 302 0.61 13.84 -32.32
CA PRO A 302 0.64 15.22 -32.78
C PRO A 302 1.93 15.57 -33.54
N SER A 303 1.80 16.43 -34.55
CA SER A 303 2.98 17.13 -35.10
C SER A 303 3.52 18.14 -34.08
N LEU A 304 4.78 18.58 -34.19
CA LEU A 304 5.36 19.58 -33.25
C LEU A 304 4.50 20.85 -33.09
N ARG A 305 3.83 21.30 -34.17
CA ARG A 305 2.85 22.40 -34.12
C ARG A 305 1.56 22.01 -33.41
N GLY A 306 1.08 20.80 -33.64
CA GLY A 306 -0.11 20.25 -32.99
C GLY A 306 0.09 20.02 -31.49
N GLU A 307 1.26 19.57 -31.08
CA GLU A 307 1.64 19.43 -29.67
C GLU A 307 1.72 20.78 -28.97
N TYR A 308 2.30 21.81 -29.60
CA TYR A 308 2.27 23.18 -29.09
C TYR A 308 0.83 23.71 -28.88
N ILE A 309 -0.10 23.40 -29.78
CA ILE A 309 -1.52 23.75 -29.60
C ILE A 309 -2.15 22.92 -28.46
N SER A 310 -2.04 21.59 -28.52
CA SER A 310 -2.69 20.66 -27.57
C SER A 310 -2.18 20.80 -26.14
N ARG A 311 -0.88 21.07 -25.92
CA ARG A 311 -0.33 21.42 -24.59
C ARG A 311 -0.92 22.71 -24.06
N ASN A 312 -1.17 23.68 -24.94
CA ASN A 312 -1.80 24.95 -24.54
C ASN A 312 -3.31 24.84 -24.34
N ILE A 313 -4.00 23.80 -24.83
CA ILE A 313 -5.40 23.50 -24.48
C ILE A 313 -5.51 23.09 -23.01
N ALA A 314 -4.68 22.16 -22.55
CA ALA A 314 -4.71 21.65 -21.18
C ALA A 314 -4.58 22.76 -20.13
N SER A 315 -5.44 22.77 -19.11
CA SER A 315 -5.44 23.81 -18.06
C SER A 315 -4.26 23.68 -17.09
N ASP A 316 -3.75 22.46 -16.91
CA ASP A 316 -2.54 22.13 -16.18
C ASP A 316 -1.66 21.20 -17.04
N PRO A 317 -0.31 21.24 -16.95
CA PRO A 317 0.55 20.27 -17.61
C PRO A 317 0.22 18.78 -17.36
N LYS A 318 -0.37 18.42 -16.20
CA LYS A 318 -0.82 17.04 -15.91
C LYS A 318 -2.07 16.63 -16.73
N ASN A 319 -2.81 17.60 -17.26
CA ASN A 319 -4.01 17.37 -18.07
C ASN A 319 -3.70 17.15 -19.58
N TYR A 320 -2.43 16.93 -19.95
CA TYR A 320 -1.99 16.69 -21.33
C TYR A 320 -1.42 15.27 -21.50
N LEU A 321 -2.06 14.47 -22.36
CA LEU A 321 -1.68 13.09 -22.66
C LEU A 321 -1.36 12.91 -24.15
N ILE A 322 -0.56 11.90 -24.50
CA ILE A 322 -0.25 11.52 -25.89
C ILE A 322 -0.65 10.06 -26.11
N ILE A 323 -1.38 9.80 -27.19
CA ILE A 323 -1.75 8.46 -27.66
C ILE A 323 -1.40 8.29 -29.15
N ASP A 324 -1.57 7.08 -29.68
CA ASP A 324 -1.32 6.77 -31.09
C ASP A 324 -2.31 7.43 -32.07
N GLU A 325 -1.93 7.48 -33.34
CA GLU A 325 -2.71 8.13 -34.40
C GLU A 325 -4.06 7.47 -34.69
N ASN A 326 -4.22 6.19 -34.32
CA ASN A 326 -5.42 5.38 -34.51
C ASN A 326 -6.27 5.30 -33.23
N LEU A 327 -5.95 6.07 -32.19
CA LEU A 327 -6.67 6.17 -30.91
C LEU A 327 -6.74 4.85 -30.11
N SER A 328 -5.86 3.88 -30.35
CA SER A 328 -5.89 2.58 -29.67
C SER A 328 -5.70 2.71 -28.14
N GLY A 329 -4.90 3.68 -27.70
CA GLY A 329 -4.69 4.03 -26.29
C GLY A 329 -5.76 4.93 -25.65
N LEU A 330 -6.80 5.36 -26.39
CA LEU A 330 -7.78 6.33 -25.89
C LEU A 330 -8.54 5.83 -24.65
N GLY A 331 -8.90 4.54 -24.60
CA GLY A 331 -9.61 3.96 -23.46
C GLY A 331 -8.81 4.01 -22.15
N THR A 332 -7.48 3.87 -22.22
CA THR A 332 -6.59 4.02 -21.05
C THR A 332 -6.53 5.47 -20.59
N ALA A 333 -6.27 6.41 -21.51
CA ALA A 333 -6.23 7.84 -21.20
C ALA A 333 -7.57 8.39 -20.66
N LEU A 334 -8.70 7.81 -21.07
CA LEU A 334 -10.02 8.15 -20.53
C LEU A 334 -10.31 7.47 -19.17
N LYS A 335 -9.79 6.26 -18.89
CA LYS A 335 -9.87 5.63 -17.57
C LYS A 335 -9.02 6.36 -16.52
N GLU A 336 -7.79 6.74 -16.87
CA GLU A 336 -6.94 7.62 -16.05
C GLU A 336 -7.67 8.92 -15.68
N LEU A 337 -8.30 9.55 -16.68
CA LEU A 337 -9.14 10.73 -16.47
C LEU A 337 -10.32 10.43 -15.54
N ALA A 338 -11.10 9.38 -15.80
CA ALA A 338 -12.27 9.00 -15.00
C ALA A 338 -11.93 8.84 -13.51
N GLY A 339 -10.85 8.11 -13.19
CA GLY A 339 -10.36 7.99 -11.81
C GLY A 339 -10.04 9.36 -11.20
N SER A 340 -9.27 10.19 -11.91
CA SER A 340 -8.83 11.51 -11.42
C SER A 340 -9.94 12.56 -11.24
N ILE A 341 -11.14 12.32 -11.79
CA ILE A 341 -12.27 13.26 -11.69
C ILE A 341 -13.39 12.75 -10.79
N ASN A 342 -13.56 11.43 -10.68
CA ASN A 342 -14.76 10.82 -10.09
C ASN A 342 -14.49 10.13 -8.75
N ASN A 343 -13.31 9.56 -8.55
CA ASN A 343 -12.99 8.75 -7.38
C ASN A 343 -12.57 9.64 -6.20
N THR A 344 -13.02 9.32 -4.99
CA THR A 344 -12.55 9.99 -3.75
C THR A 344 -11.22 9.45 -3.24
N ILE A 345 -10.74 8.32 -3.77
CA ILE A 345 -9.39 7.83 -3.54
C ILE A 345 -8.71 7.71 -4.90
N HIS A 346 -7.64 8.46 -5.12
CA HIS A 346 -6.91 8.54 -6.39
C HIS A 346 -5.46 8.94 -6.13
N GLU A 347 -4.50 8.18 -6.69
CA GLU A 347 -3.08 8.19 -6.28
C GLU A 347 -2.87 7.93 -4.76
N GLY A 348 -3.87 7.32 -4.10
CA GLY A 348 -3.93 7.17 -2.65
C GLY A 348 -2.78 6.35 -2.07
N LEU A 349 -2.39 6.69 -0.84
CA LEU A 349 -1.22 6.14 -0.15
C LEU A 349 -1.58 5.68 1.27
N ILE A 350 -1.44 4.38 1.55
CA ILE A 350 -1.42 3.85 2.91
C ILE A 350 0.03 3.78 3.40
N ILE A 351 0.26 4.22 4.64
CA ILE A 351 1.50 4.00 5.38
C ILE A 351 1.15 3.20 6.64
N ASP A 352 1.81 2.06 6.83
CA ASP A 352 1.50 1.11 7.88
C ASP A 352 2.75 0.57 8.62
N PRO A 353 3.24 1.31 9.64
CA PRO A 353 4.38 0.89 10.47
C PRO A 353 4.00 -0.21 11.45
N MET A 354 4.84 -1.25 11.59
CA MET A 354 4.67 -2.25 12.68
C MET A 354 4.88 -1.62 14.05
N GLY A 355 4.18 -2.13 15.06
CA GLY A 355 4.21 -1.59 16.42
C GLY A 355 5.43 -2.05 17.21
N GLU A 356 5.63 -1.45 18.39
CA GLU A 356 6.68 -1.87 19.31
C GLU A 356 6.62 -3.39 19.59
N ASN A 357 7.77 -4.06 19.42
CA ASN A 357 7.93 -5.51 19.55
C ASN A 357 7.10 -6.36 18.57
N ILE A 358 6.55 -5.80 17.48
CA ILE A 358 5.91 -6.58 16.41
C ILE A 358 6.91 -6.92 15.30
N LEU A 359 6.79 -8.14 14.77
CA LEU A 359 7.67 -8.73 13.76
C LEU A 359 6.89 -9.03 12.48
N LEU A 360 7.08 -8.22 11.45
CA LEU A 360 6.49 -8.42 10.11
C LEU A 360 7.10 -9.65 9.45
N GLN A 361 6.27 -10.61 9.04
CA GLN A 361 6.74 -11.83 8.38
C GLN A 361 7.16 -11.52 6.94
N GLY A 362 8.47 -11.65 6.67
CA GLY A 362 9.08 -11.30 5.39
C GLY A 362 9.88 -10.00 5.38
N ALA A 363 9.94 -9.25 6.49
CA ALA A 363 10.69 -7.99 6.57
C ALA A 363 12.15 -8.12 6.09
N GLY A 364 12.62 -7.12 5.34
CA GLY A 364 13.92 -7.10 4.65
C GLY A 364 13.96 -7.86 3.32
N ASN A 365 12.94 -8.66 3.00
CA ASN A 365 12.76 -9.35 1.71
C ASN A 365 11.25 -9.55 1.44
N PHE A 366 10.45 -8.49 1.58
CA PHE A 366 9.00 -8.58 1.47
C PHE A 366 8.57 -8.65 -0.01
N THR A 367 7.84 -9.70 -0.38
CA THR A 367 7.35 -9.94 -1.76
C THR A 367 5.86 -10.31 -1.78
N GLU A 368 5.30 -10.51 -2.97
CA GLU A 368 3.95 -11.05 -3.18
C GLU A 368 3.68 -12.38 -2.44
N ASP A 369 4.72 -13.14 -2.04
CA ASP A 369 4.57 -14.36 -1.23
C ASP A 369 4.24 -14.06 0.25
N ASN A 370 4.42 -12.80 0.71
CA ASN A 370 4.24 -12.40 2.11
C ASN A 370 2.90 -11.72 2.41
N TYR A 371 2.09 -11.45 1.38
CA TYR A 371 0.78 -10.80 1.53
C TYR A 371 -0.26 -11.34 0.54
N GLN A 372 -1.52 -10.94 0.73
CA GLN A 372 -2.61 -11.17 -0.21
C GLN A 372 -3.30 -9.83 -0.47
N LEU A 373 -3.17 -9.32 -1.69
CA LEU A 373 -3.84 -8.10 -2.15
C LEU A 373 -5.02 -8.48 -3.05
N LYS A 374 -6.19 -7.89 -2.84
CA LYS A 374 -7.40 -8.13 -3.63
C LYS A 374 -8.17 -6.83 -3.87
N GLY A 375 -8.53 -6.59 -5.13
CA GLY A 375 -9.54 -5.61 -5.52
C GLY A 375 -10.92 -6.26 -5.52
N TRP A 376 -11.95 -5.49 -5.17
CA TRP A 376 -13.34 -5.93 -5.18
C TRP A 376 -14.25 -4.85 -5.75
N ARG A 377 -15.28 -5.27 -6.49
CA ARG A 377 -16.34 -4.39 -6.97
C ARG A 377 -17.70 -4.95 -6.52
N LYS A 378 -18.57 -4.08 -6.00
CA LYS A 378 -19.89 -4.43 -5.47
C LYS A 378 -20.91 -4.40 -6.61
N MET A 379 -21.52 -5.54 -6.89
CA MET A 379 -22.54 -5.67 -7.93
C MET A 379 -23.86 -5.03 -7.48
N PRO A 380 -24.78 -4.66 -8.40
CA PRO A 380 -26.12 -4.17 -8.07
C PRO A 380 -26.99 -5.15 -7.25
N THR A 381 -26.56 -6.40 -7.08
CA THR A 381 -27.15 -7.40 -6.16
C THR A 381 -26.74 -7.20 -4.69
N GLY A 382 -25.77 -6.32 -4.41
CA GLY A 382 -25.11 -6.15 -3.12
C GLY A 382 -23.91 -7.08 -2.89
N GLU A 383 -23.61 -7.98 -3.83
CA GLU A 383 -22.52 -8.96 -3.73
C GLU A 383 -21.17 -8.35 -4.15
N TRP A 384 -20.11 -8.55 -3.36
CA TRP A 384 -18.75 -8.18 -3.72
C TRP A 384 -18.09 -9.29 -4.55
N LEU A 385 -17.69 -8.97 -5.78
CA LEU A 385 -16.91 -9.86 -6.64
C LEU A 385 -15.47 -9.37 -6.75
N GLU A 386 -14.53 -10.30 -6.96
CA GLU A 386 -13.11 -10.01 -7.10
C GLU A 386 -12.83 -9.30 -8.44
N ALA A 387 -12.17 -8.15 -8.38
CA ALA A 387 -11.91 -7.24 -9.48
C ALA A 387 -10.40 -6.96 -9.57
N SER A 388 -9.68 -7.80 -10.32
CA SER A 388 -8.22 -7.73 -10.42
C SER A 388 -7.71 -6.52 -11.23
N ASP A 389 -8.59 -5.90 -12.02
CA ASP A 389 -8.36 -4.65 -12.74
C ASP A 389 -8.00 -3.49 -11.80
N LEU A 390 -8.60 -3.44 -10.59
CA LEU A 390 -8.31 -2.46 -9.54
C LEU A 390 -6.89 -2.58 -8.95
N LEU A 391 -6.15 -3.63 -9.28
CA LEU A 391 -4.80 -3.88 -8.78
C LEU A 391 -3.69 -3.55 -9.80
N THR A 392 -4.06 -3.13 -11.02
CA THR A 392 -3.13 -3.01 -12.16
C THR A 392 -1.90 -2.17 -11.85
N ASP A 393 -2.09 -1.07 -11.13
CA ASP A 393 -1.04 -0.07 -10.82
C ASP A 393 -0.75 0.06 -9.31
N VAL A 394 -1.39 -0.74 -8.45
CA VAL A 394 -1.23 -0.67 -6.99
C VAL A 394 0.09 -1.31 -6.57
N VAL A 395 0.95 -0.53 -5.90
CA VAL A 395 2.29 -0.99 -5.48
C VAL A 395 2.35 -1.17 -3.98
N VAL A 396 2.76 -2.37 -3.53
CA VAL A 396 3.08 -2.66 -2.12
C VAL A 396 4.60 -2.74 -1.97
N THR A 397 5.16 -2.02 -1.00
CA THR A 397 6.59 -2.08 -0.63
C THR A 397 6.76 -2.10 0.89
N GLU A 398 7.95 -2.51 1.33
CA GLU A 398 8.34 -2.56 2.73
C GLU A 398 9.70 -1.89 2.92
N GLU A 399 9.82 -1.02 3.93
CA GLU A 399 11.10 -0.49 4.38
C GLU A 399 11.09 -0.38 5.92
N ASN A 400 12.06 -1.03 6.59
CA ASN A 400 12.28 -0.99 8.04
C ASN A 400 11.03 -1.36 8.89
N GLN A 401 10.29 -2.39 8.47
CA GLN A 401 8.98 -2.79 9.01
C GLN A 401 7.84 -1.77 8.83
N VAL A 402 7.96 -0.84 7.87
CA VAL A 402 6.86 0.01 7.42
C VAL A 402 6.37 -0.49 6.07
N LEU A 403 5.10 -0.87 5.98
CA LEU A 403 4.45 -1.16 4.71
C LEU A 403 3.95 0.14 4.07
N HIS A 404 4.18 0.29 2.77
CA HIS A 404 3.64 1.35 1.94
C HIS A 404 2.80 0.74 0.83
N ILE A 405 1.55 1.19 0.70
CA ILE A 405 0.64 0.79 -0.39
C ILE A 405 0.26 2.07 -1.14
N SER A 406 0.87 2.30 -2.30
CA SER A 406 0.67 3.50 -3.09
C SER A 406 -0.23 3.27 -4.31
N THR A 407 -0.50 4.35 -5.05
CA THR A 407 -1.19 4.33 -6.35
C THR A 407 -2.57 3.67 -6.30
N ILE A 408 -3.24 3.79 -5.14
CA ILE A 408 -4.61 3.31 -4.95
C ILE A 408 -5.58 4.23 -5.71
N SER A 409 -6.47 3.64 -6.50
CA SER A 409 -7.60 4.31 -7.11
C SER A 409 -8.86 3.49 -6.84
N LEU A 410 -9.86 4.08 -6.18
CA LEU A 410 -11.11 3.40 -5.81
C LEU A 410 -12.28 4.37 -5.96
N GLY A 411 -13.24 4.03 -6.80
CA GLY A 411 -14.51 4.75 -6.93
C GLY A 411 -15.57 4.24 -5.95
N LYS A 412 -16.81 4.66 -6.21
CA LYS A 412 -18.00 4.11 -5.56
C LYS A 412 -18.10 2.60 -5.82
N ASN A 413 -18.58 1.86 -4.82
CA ASN A 413 -18.73 0.41 -4.86
C ASN A 413 -17.42 -0.38 -5.11
N GLU A 414 -16.25 0.22 -4.85
CA GLU A 414 -14.94 -0.43 -5.03
C GLU A 414 -14.15 -0.49 -3.73
N ARG A 415 -13.42 -1.60 -3.52
CA ARG A 415 -12.64 -1.85 -2.30
C ARG A 415 -11.30 -2.52 -2.59
N LEU A 416 -10.25 -2.05 -1.91
CA LEU A 416 -8.97 -2.74 -1.76
C LEU A 416 -8.93 -3.50 -0.44
N THR A 417 -8.45 -4.75 -0.46
CA THR A 417 -8.14 -5.56 0.72
C THR A 417 -6.67 -5.98 0.66
N LEU A 418 -5.89 -5.68 1.72
CA LEU A 418 -4.55 -6.22 1.91
C LEU A 418 -4.50 -7.05 3.20
N THR A 419 -4.09 -8.31 3.12
CA THR A 419 -3.77 -9.13 4.30
C THR A 419 -2.29 -9.46 4.34
N TYR A 420 -1.62 -9.18 5.44
CA TYR A 420 -0.21 -9.54 5.70
C TYR A 420 -0.08 -10.29 7.04
N GLN A 421 1.11 -10.77 7.39
CA GLN A 421 1.32 -11.57 8.60
C GLN A 421 2.33 -10.96 9.59
N ILE A 422 2.02 -11.08 10.88
CA ILE A 422 2.87 -10.63 11.99
C ILE A 422 3.03 -11.69 13.07
N ARG A 423 4.03 -11.48 13.93
CA ARG A 423 4.21 -12.15 15.23
C ARG A 423 4.57 -11.13 16.30
N LEU A 424 4.25 -11.42 17.56
CA LEU A 424 4.80 -10.69 18.70
C LEU A 424 6.22 -11.19 19.00
N ASN A 425 7.15 -10.28 19.31
CA ASN A 425 8.49 -10.62 19.78
C ASN A 425 8.41 -11.13 21.22
N THR A 426 8.44 -12.46 21.35
CA THR A 426 8.48 -13.21 22.62
C THR A 426 9.88 -13.38 23.18
N GLU A 427 10.91 -13.05 22.39
CA GLU A 427 12.29 -13.33 22.74
C GLU A 427 12.99 -12.19 23.49
N THR A 428 12.37 -11.02 23.58
CA THR A 428 12.95 -9.82 24.21
C THR A 428 13.42 -10.05 25.64
N ASN A 429 14.38 -9.23 26.05
CA ASN A 429 14.99 -9.28 27.39
C ASN A 429 14.15 -8.51 28.44
N ASP A 430 12.90 -8.20 28.13
CA ASP A 430 11.94 -7.47 28.96
C ASP A 430 10.47 -7.93 28.79
N PHE A 431 10.20 -8.95 27.98
CA PHE A 431 8.86 -9.47 27.66
C PHE A 431 7.93 -9.59 28.87
N LYS A 432 6.72 -9.01 28.78
CA LYS A 432 5.77 -8.89 29.90
C LYS A 432 4.76 -10.02 30.00
N GLY A 433 4.37 -10.63 28.88
CA GLY A 433 3.49 -11.81 28.84
C GLY A 433 2.02 -11.52 29.19
N ASP A 434 1.10 -12.14 28.47
CA ASP A 434 -0.36 -12.01 28.65
C ASP A 434 -0.95 -10.58 28.55
N THR A 435 -0.12 -9.57 28.29
CA THR A 435 -0.43 -8.16 28.04
C THR A 435 -0.57 -7.85 26.54
N TRP A 436 -1.42 -6.87 26.21
CA TRP A 436 -1.64 -6.37 24.86
C TRP A 436 -0.48 -5.52 24.33
N PHE A 437 -0.14 -5.73 23.06
CA PHE A 437 0.73 -4.91 22.25
C PHE A 437 -0.03 -4.50 20.98
N LEU A 438 -0.01 -3.23 20.60
CA LEU A 438 -0.59 -2.79 19.33
C LEU A 438 0.14 -3.47 18.17
N CYS A 439 -0.60 -3.95 17.17
CA CYS A 439 -0.02 -4.59 15.98
C CYS A 439 0.85 -3.63 15.16
N ASN A 440 0.60 -2.33 15.29
CA ASN A 440 1.14 -1.26 14.47
C ASN A 440 1.35 0.00 15.31
N ASP A 441 2.18 0.92 14.81
CA ASP A 441 2.12 2.31 15.23
C ASP A 441 0.97 3.01 14.43
N ARG A 442 1.04 4.32 14.20
CA ARG A 442 -0.01 5.05 13.45
C ARG A 442 -0.10 4.61 11.98
N THR A 443 -1.07 3.76 11.66
CA THR A 443 -1.47 3.45 10.28
C THR A 443 -2.38 4.54 9.71
N THR A 444 -2.06 5.05 8.52
CA THR A 444 -2.81 6.13 7.83
C THR A 444 -3.12 5.80 6.38
N LEU A 445 -4.25 6.30 5.87
CA LEU A 445 -4.48 6.52 4.44
C LEU A 445 -4.39 8.03 4.15
N GLN A 446 -3.72 8.41 3.07
CA GLN A 446 -3.92 9.67 2.37
C GLN A 446 -4.81 9.39 1.13
N PRO A 447 -6.04 9.91 1.02
CA PRO A 447 -6.97 9.56 -0.06
C PRO A 447 -6.51 10.06 -1.43
N THR A 448 -6.04 11.32 -1.51
CA THR A 448 -5.40 11.93 -2.68
C THR A 448 -4.17 12.77 -2.28
N PRO A 449 -3.23 13.06 -3.19
CA PRO A 449 -1.99 13.79 -2.85
C PRO A 449 -2.20 15.20 -2.29
N GLU A 450 -3.33 15.83 -2.62
CA GLU A 450 -3.71 17.17 -2.17
C GLU A 450 -4.50 17.20 -0.83
N GLU A 451 -4.86 16.04 -0.26
CA GLU A 451 -5.70 15.90 0.95
C GLU A 451 -4.94 15.44 2.21
N GLU A 452 -5.56 15.63 3.37
CA GLU A 452 -5.03 15.26 4.70
C GLU A 452 -5.13 13.76 4.99
N THR A 453 -4.28 13.27 5.90
CA THR A 453 -4.28 11.84 6.29
C THR A 453 -5.44 11.47 7.23
N VAL A 454 -6.09 10.35 6.96
CA VAL A 454 -7.08 9.70 7.83
C VAL A 454 -6.52 8.43 8.49
N ASP A 455 -6.93 8.14 9.72
CA ASP A 455 -6.36 7.08 10.57
C ASP A 455 -7.10 5.74 10.43
N PHE A 456 -6.40 4.61 10.56
CA PHE A 456 -7.04 3.33 10.88
C PHE A 456 -7.03 3.08 12.39
N PRO A 457 -8.06 2.44 12.98
CA PRO A 457 -8.00 2.00 14.37
C PRO A 457 -7.05 0.81 14.50
N ILE A 458 -6.14 0.86 15.46
CA ILE A 458 -5.05 -0.11 15.57
C ILE A 458 -5.45 -1.28 16.48
N PRO A 459 -5.55 -2.53 15.96
CA PRO A 459 -5.81 -3.69 16.79
C PRO A 459 -4.58 -4.08 17.62
N ALA A 460 -4.79 -4.90 18.64
CA ALA A 460 -3.72 -5.42 19.50
C ALA A 460 -3.68 -6.95 19.53
N ILE A 461 -2.51 -7.51 19.84
CA ILE A 461 -2.29 -8.94 20.10
C ILE A 461 -1.54 -9.15 21.40
N LYS A 462 -1.51 -10.40 21.87
CA LYS A 462 -0.69 -10.82 23.01
C LYS A 462 -0.14 -12.23 22.82
N ALA A 463 0.73 -12.67 23.74
CA ALA A 463 1.22 -14.04 23.78
C ALA A 463 1.15 -14.64 25.20
N PRO A 464 0.71 -15.91 25.35
CA PRO A 464 0.55 -16.57 26.64
C PRO A 464 1.89 -16.94 27.30
N THR A 465 1.88 -16.93 28.62
CA THR A 465 3.01 -17.35 29.46
C THR A 465 2.98 -18.83 29.86
N VAL A 466 4.05 -19.30 30.50
CA VAL A 466 4.12 -20.59 31.21
C VAL A 466 4.58 -20.39 32.65
N GLN A 467 4.14 -21.30 33.52
CA GLN A 467 4.54 -21.34 34.94
C GLN A 467 5.37 -22.60 35.19
N LEU A 468 6.59 -22.43 35.71
CA LEU A 468 7.46 -23.53 36.11
C LEU A 468 7.33 -23.76 37.61
N LYS A 469 7.19 -25.02 38.05
CA LYS A 469 7.15 -25.39 39.47
C LYS A 469 8.47 -26.01 39.89
N LEU A 470 9.17 -25.37 40.82
CA LEU A 470 10.43 -25.86 41.39
C LEU A 470 10.19 -26.46 42.77
N ILE A 471 10.81 -27.62 43.04
CA ILE A 471 10.86 -28.31 44.32
C ILE A 471 12.33 -28.64 44.64
N LYS A 472 12.77 -28.45 45.88
CA LYS A 472 14.10 -28.87 46.36
C LYS A 472 14.02 -29.95 47.44
N ASN A 473 14.51 -31.14 47.09
CA ASN A 473 14.66 -32.32 47.92
C ASN A 473 16.11 -32.51 48.40
N TRP A 474 16.24 -33.33 49.45
CA TRP A 474 17.46 -33.54 50.21
C TRP A 474 17.60 -35.02 50.60
N GLU A 475 18.74 -35.65 50.31
CA GLU A 475 19.01 -37.08 50.56
C GLU A 475 20.33 -37.29 51.32
N ASN A 476 20.33 -38.27 52.24
CA ASN A 476 21.50 -38.68 53.04
C ASN A 476 22.19 -37.53 53.83
N ILE A 477 21.41 -36.54 54.25
CA ILE A 477 21.84 -35.32 54.94
C ILE A 477 21.08 -35.15 56.27
N THR A 478 21.69 -34.54 57.28
CA THR A 478 20.97 -34.20 58.53
C THR A 478 20.33 -32.81 58.45
N GLU A 479 19.27 -32.55 59.22
CA GLU A 479 18.56 -31.25 59.24
C GLU A 479 19.48 -30.04 59.50
N LYS A 480 20.61 -30.25 60.21
CA LYS A 480 21.59 -29.22 60.55
C LYS A 480 22.56 -28.87 59.42
N GLU A 481 22.58 -29.67 58.37
CA GLU A 481 23.47 -29.54 57.21
C GLU A 481 22.71 -29.02 55.97
N ILE A 482 21.39 -28.91 56.05
CA ILE A 482 20.54 -28.30 55.04
C ILE A 482 20.75 -26.76 55.08
N PRO A 483 21.24 -26.12 54.00
CA PRO A 483 21.53 -24.68 53.96
C PRO A 483 20.25 -23.84 53.80
N GLU A 484 20.15 -22.68 54.48
CA GLU A 484 18.93 -21.85 54.51
C GLU A 484 18.38 -21.43 53.12
N ALA A 485 19.23 -21.42 52.10
CA ALA A 485 18.85 -21.21 50.70
C ALA A 485 19.75 -22.00 49.74
N ILE A 486 19.22 -22.33 48.57
CA ILE A 486 19.99 -22.74 47.39
C ILE A 486 19.91 -21.67 46.30
N GLN A 487 20.86 -21.70 45.38
CA GLN A 487 20.90 -20.82 44.20
C GLN A 487 20.56 -21.63 42.93
N TYR A 488 19.81 -21.03 42.01
CA TYR A 488 19.43 -21.67 40.75
C TYR A 488 19.35 -20.67 39.60
N GLN A 489 19.43 -21.17 38.38
CA GLN A 489 19.14 -20.42 37.15
C GLN A 489 18.08 -21.17 36.34
N VAL A 490 17.28 -20.41 35.58
CA VAL A 490 16.37 -20.94 34.56
C VAL A 490 17.05 -20.77 33.21
N THR A 491 17.06 -21.81 32.39
CA THR A 491 17.52 -21.73 31.00
C THR A 491 16.38 -22.01 30.03
N ARG A 492 16.42 -21.44 28.83
CA ARG A 492 15.49 -21.73 27.73
C ARG A 492 16.24 -22.09 26.46
N LYS A 493 15.65 -22.96 25.63
CA LYS A 493 16.20 -23.40 24.34
C LYS A 493 15.15 -23.26 23.24
N ALA A 494 15.62 -23.20 22.00
CA ALA A 494 14.88 -22.76 20.81
C ALA A 494 14.57 -21.25 20.77
N THR A 495 15.54 -20.40 21.16
CA THR A 495 15.58 -19.02 20.66
C THR A 495 15.92 -19.00 19.18
N THR A 496 15.52 -17.93 18.49
CA THR A 496 15.73 -17.66 17.06
C THR A 496 16.44 -16.33 16.82
N ASP A 497 16.45 -15.44 17.81
CA ASP A 497 17.31 -14.26 17.92
C ASP A 497 18.59 -14.63 18.71
N GLU A 498 19.76 -14.22 18.21
CA GLU A 498 21.06 -14.49 18.85
C GLU A 498 21.32 -13.62 20.11
N THR A 499 20.57 -12.53 20.27
CA THR A 499 20.65 -11.57 21.39
C THR A 499 19.63 -11.85 22.52
N ALA A 500 18.71 -12.79 22.28
CA ALA A 500 17.72 -13.23 23.25
C ALA A 500 18.36 -13.99 24.42
N TRP A 501 17.89 -13.72 25.65
CA TRP A 501 18.39 -14.44 26.82
C TRP A 501 18.16 -15.95 26.70
N SER A 502 19.18 -16.73 27.02
CA SER A 502 19.12 -18.21 27.11
C SER A 502 19.22 -18.72 28.55
N THR A 503 19.71 -17.89 29.47
CA THR A 503 19.91 -18.18 30.90
C THR A 503 19.55 -16.95 31.73
N SER A 504 18.81 -17.13 32.83
CA SER A 504 18.46 -16.06 33.78
C SER A 504 19.65 -15.63 34.63
N GLU A 505 19.50 -14.53 35.37
CA GLU A 505 20.35 -14.26 36.53
C GLU A 505 20.14 -15.32 37.64
N VAL A 506 21.05 -15.33 38.62
CA VAL A 506 21.06 -16.31 39.72
C VAL A 506 19.98 -15.96 40.75
N MET A 507 18.93 -16.79 40.81
CA MET A 507 17.83 -16.68 41.76
C MET A 507 18.07 -17.54 43.01
N GLN A 508 17.25 -17.31 44.04
CA GLN A 508 17.28 -18.08 45.30
C GLN A 508 15.95 -18.78 45.58
N LEU A 509 16.07 -19.97 46.17
CA LEU A 509 14.98 -20.74 46.77
C LEU A 509 15.35 -21.04 48.22
N THR A 510 14.51 -20.59 49.16
CA THR A 510 14.79 -20.62 50.59
C THR A 510 14.05 -21.73 51.33
N GLN A 511 14.58 -22.14 52.48
CA GLN A 511 13.89 -23.01 53.44
C GLN A 511 12.59 -22.38 53.95
N LYS A 512 12.53 -21.03 54.02
CA LYS A 512 11.34 -20.26 54.42
C LYS A 512 10.19 -20.35 53.42
N GLU A 513 10.51 -20.51 52.12
CA GLU A 513 9.53 -20.85 51.06
C GLU A 513 9.18 -22.36 51.06
N GLY A 514 9.62 -23.13 52.07
CA GLY A 514 9.34 -24.57 52.17
C GLY A 514 10.01 -25.39 51.07
N TYR A 515 11.07 -24.86 50.44
CA TYR A 515 11.72 -25.46 49.28
C TYR A 515 10.80 -25.69 48.06
N GLN A 516 9.72 -24.92 47.91
CA GLN A 516 8.85 -25.00 46.74
C GLN A 516 8.50 -23.60 46.21
N LYS A 517 8.47 -23.44 44.89
CA LYS A 517 8.24 -22.13 44.24
C LYS A 517 7.56 -22.29 42.89
N LEU A 518 6.65 -21.36 42.58
CA LEU A 518 6.11 -21.16 41.24
C LEU A 518 6.85 -19.98 40.60
N ILE A 519 7.37 -20.18 39.40
CA ILE A 519 8.20 -19.25 38.66
C ILE A 519 7.41 -18.86 37.40
N ASN A 520 6.90 -17.62 37.37
CA ASN A 520 6.19 -17.03 36.23
C ASN A 520 7.09 -16.09 35.42
N GLN A 521 8.15 -15.59 36.06
CA GLN A 521 9.07 -14.59 35.57
C GLN A 521 10.48 -14.86 36.10
N VAL A 522 11.49 -14.28 35.45
CA VAL A 522 12.91 -14.38 35.79
C VAL A 522 13.60 -13.03 35.62
N THR A 523 14.65 -12.78 36.41
CA THR A 523 15.49 -11.59 36.26
C THR A 523 16.50 -11.79 35.11
N VAL A 524 16.57 -10.82 34.19
CA VAL A 524 17.49 -10.77 33.05
C VAL A 524 17.96 -9.33 32.87
N ASN A 525 19.27 -9.07 32.93
CA ASN A 525 19.86 -7.74 32.81
C ASN A 525 19.25 -6.69 33.78
N GLY A 526 18.84 -7.13 34.97
CA GLY A 526 18.14 -6.33 35.98
C GLY A 526 16.65 -6.07 35.71
N ALA A 527 16.07 -6.58 34.62
CA ALA A 527 14.65 -6.52 34.32
C ALA A 527 13.94 -7.83 34.70
N GLU A 528 12.70 -7.74 35.17
CA GLU A 528 11.82 -8.90 35.33
C GLU A 528 11.14 -9.21 34.00
N VAL A 529 11.29 -10.46 33.54
CA VAL A 529 10.86 -10.98 32.24
C VAL A 529 9.94 -12.17 32.48
N ALA A 530 8.72 -12.13 31.94
CA ALA A 530 7.80 -13.25 32.00
C ALA A 530 8.31 -14.42 31.15
N LEU A 531 7.85 -15.64 31.45
CA LEU A 531 8.22 -16.83 30.69
C LEU A 531 7.25 -17.04 29.51
N PRO A 532 7.58 -16.65 28.27
CA PRO A 532 6.73 -16.91 27.10
C PRO A 532 6.56 -18.42 26.86
N LYS A 533 5.40 -18.82 26.32
CA LYS A 533 5.17 -20.20 25.90
C LYS A 533 6.03 -20.60 24.70
N PHE A 534 6.14 -19.73 23.70
CA PHE A 534 6.74 -20.03 22.39
C PHE A 534 7.67 -18.92 21.91
N ASN A 535 8.56 -19.25 20.96
CA ASN A 535 9.55 -18.37 20.36
C ASN A 535 9.01 -17.52 19.19
N ASN A 536 9.86 -16.71 18.56
CA ASN A 536 9.46 -15.84 17.44
C ASN A 536 9.11 -16.58 16.13
N ARG A 537 9.06 -17.92 16.14
CA ARG A 537 8.52 -18.79 15.07
C ARG A 537 7.29 -19.59 15.50
N GLY A 538 6.86 -19.46 16.76
CA GLY A 538 5.72 -20.19 17.33
C GLY A 538 6.04 -21.57 17.89
N GLU A 539 7.32 -21.94 17.99
CA GLU A 539 7.78 -23.21 18.55
C GLU A 539 7.82 -23.11 20.10
N ASP A 540 7.30 -24.10 20.83
CA ASP A 540 7.26 -24.07 22.31
C ASP A 540 8.68 -24.05 22.91
N PHE A 541 8.93 -23.16 23.87
CA PHE A 541 10.22 -23.04 24.56
C PHE A 541 10.52 -24.24 25.46
N VAL A 542 11.75 -24.77 25.35
CA VAL A 542 12.20 -25.86 26.23
C VAL A 542 12.97 -25.30 27.42
N TYR A 543 12.23 -25.02 28.51
CA TYR A 543 12.79 -24.55 29.78
C TYR A 543 13.52 -25.66 30.56
N GLN A 544 14.60 -25.30 31.27
CA GLN A 544 15.25 -26.13 32.29
C GLN A 544 15.57 -25.30 33.54
N ILE A 545 15.78 -25.97 34.67
CA ILE A 545 16.22 -25.35 35.93
C ILE A 545 17.47 -26.07 36.42
N GLU A 546 18.54 -25.31 36.65
CA GLU A 546 19.85 -25.81 37.06
C GLU A 546 20.25 -25.17 38.40
N GLU A 547 20.71 -25.98 39.35
CA GLU A 547 21.21 -25.51 40.65
C GLU A 547 22.67 -25.10 40.51
N VAL A 548 22.99 -23.88 40.96
CA VAL A 548 24.33 -23.30 40.82
C VAL A 548 24.97 -23.12 42.19
N ASN A 549 26.31 -23.10 42.22
CA ASN A 549 27.09 -23.02 43.45
C ASN A 549 26.80 -24.15 44.47
N VAL A 550 26.44 -25.35 43.96
CA VAL A 550 26.26 -26.58 44.76
C VAL A 550 27.56 -26.90 45.52
N PRO A 551 27.53 -27.07 46.85
CA PRO A 551 28.72 -27.42 47.63
C PRO A 551 29.32 -28.77 47.23
N ALA A 552 30.66 -28.88 47.27
CA ALA A 552 31.41 -29.98 46.67
C ALA A 552 31.11 -31.36 47.29
N GLU A 553 30.60 -31.38 48.52
CA GLU A 553 30.15 -32.55 49.29
C GLU A 553 28.78 -33.12 48.86
N PHE A 554 28.07 -32.46 47.93
CA PHE A 554 26.81 -32.95 47.36
C PHE A 554 26.94 -33.32 45.88
N ASP A 555 26.14 -34.28 45.44
CA ASP A 555 25.72 -34.44 44.04
C ASP A 555 24.31 -33.87 43.90
N SER A 556 24.11 -32.93 42.99
CA SER A 556 22.77 -32.44 42.63
C SER A 556 22.23 -33.20 41.41
N ILE A 557 20.97 -33.60 41.49
CA ILE A 557 20.24 -34.32 40.44
C ILE A 557 18.96 -33.55 40.14
N MET A 558 18.72 -33.23 38.86
CA MET A 558 17.46 -32.64 38.38
C MET A 558 16.59 -33.72 37.72
N THR A 559 15.35 -33.86 38.16
CA THR A 559 14.31 -34.63 37.46
C THR A 559 13.14 -33.73 37.07
N LYS A 560 12.68 -33.85 35.82
CA LYS A 560 11.65 -32.99 35.21
C LYS A 560 10.42 -33.81 34.80
N THR A 561 9.23 -33.36 35.18
CA THR A 561 7.94 -33.90 34.74
C THR A 561 7.06 -32.76 34.22
N LYS A 562 6.96 -32.63 32.89
CA LYS A 562 6.34 -31.47 32.21
C LYS A 562 6.93 -30.14 32.71
N ASP A 563 6.20 -29.36 33.50
CA ASP A 563 6.64 -28.05 34.00
C ASP A 563 7.05 -28.11 35.49
N GLU A 564 7.04 -29.30 36.10
CA GLU A 564 7.55 -29.55 37.45
C GLU A 564 9.01 -30.02 37.39
N PHE A 565 9.85 -29.38 38.22
CA PHE A 565 11.29 -29.57 38.31
C PHE A 565 11.65 -29.91 39.76
N ILE A 566 12.31 -31.04 39.96
CA ILE A 566 12.74 -31.50 41.28
C ILE A 566 14.25 -31.56 41.30
N LEU A 567 14.86 -30.63 42.05
CA LEU A 567 16.27 -30.69 42.41
C LEU A 567 16.43 -31.60 43.63
N THR A 568 17.41 -32.49 43.63
CA THR A 568 17.73 -33.37 44.77
C THR A 568 19.22 -33.30 45.05
N ASN A 569 19.61 -32.77 46.22
CA ASN A 569 21.01 -32.89 46.68
C ASN A 569 21.15 -34.16 47.50
N ARG A 570 22.02 -35.06 47.05
CA ARG A 570 22.47 -36.23 47.82
C ARG A 570 23.86 -35.97 48.36
N ARG A 571 24.08 -36.22 49.65
CA ARG A 571 25.43 -36.16 50.23
C ARG A 571 26.33 -37.27 49.68
N LYS A 572 27.57 -36.94 49.31
CA LYS A 572 28.60 -37.90 48.92
C LYS A 572 29.05 -38.73 50.12
N GLU A 573 29.18 -40.04 49.92
CA GLU A 573 29.74 -40.94 50.93
C GLU A 573 31.26 -40.76 51.01
N VAL A 574 31.78 -40.49 52.21
CA VAL A 574 33.23 -40.40 52.45
C VAL A 574 33.79 -41.82 52.54
N VAL A 575 34.40 -42.30 51.45
CA VAL A 575 35.10 -43.59 51.43
C VAL A 575 36.35 -43.53 52.31
N SER A 576 36.19 -43.87 53.59
CA SER A 576 37.28 -43.94 54.55
C SER A 576 38.21 -45.12 54.25
N SER A 577 39.32 -44.86 53.57
CA SER A 577 40.34 -45.86 53.24
C SER A 577 41.14 -46.28 54.47
N THR A 578 40.61 -47.22 55.25
CA THR A 578 41.37 -47.92 56.30
C THR A 578 42.43 -48.82 55.67
N THR A 579 43.66 -48.30 55.57
CA THR A 579 44.83 -49.10 55.21
C THR A 579 45.19 -50.06 56.33
N ASP A 580 44.69 -51.30 56.25
CA ASP A 580 45.25 -52.42 57.01
C ASP A 580 46.35 -53.10 56.18
N THR A 581 47.56 -53.16 56.75
CA THR A 581 48.74 -53.64 56.03
C THR A 581 48.92 -55.14 56.25
N SER A 582 48.73 -55.95 55.21
CA SER A 582 49.18 -57.34 55.19
C SER A 582 50.01 -57.60 53.94
N THR A 583 51.21 -58.14 54.11
CA THR A 583 52.25 -58.21 53.07
C THR A 583 52.27 -59.54 52.35
N ASN A 584 52.38 -59.49 51.02
CA ASN A 584 52.99 -60.47 50.11
C ASN A 584 52.72 -61.97 50.35
N GLU A 585 52.16 -62.60 49.33
CA GLU A 585 52.97 -63.61 48.63
C GLU A 585 52.88 -63.39 47.11
N SER A 586 53.81 -63.97 46.34
CA SER A 586 54.08 -63.63 44.95
C SER A 586 54.07 -64.87 44.07
N LEU A 587 53.57 -64.74 42.83
CA LEU A 587 54.26 -65.34 41.69
C LEU A 587 53.95 -64.60 40.38
N SER A 588 54.95 -64.52 39.51
CA SER A 588 54.91 -63.83 38.21
C SER A 588 55.09 -64.80 37.04
N SER A 589 54.49 -64.49 35.89
CA SER A 589 54.99 -64.96 34.59
C SER A 589 54.59 -64.02 33.44
N GLU A 590 55.59 -63.54 32.71
CA GLU A 590 55.46 -62.96 31.35
C GLU A 590 55.11 -64.10 30.35
N THR A 591 54.71 -63.94 29.09
CA THR A 591 55.09 -63.01 27.99
C THR A 591 53.89 -62.77 27.04
N ALA A 592 53.76 -61.66 26.30
CA ALA A 592 54.38 -61.38 24.98
C ALA A 592 54.28 -62.56 23.95
N THR A 593 53.93 -62.37 22.66
CA THR A 593 53.92 -61.13 21.83
C THR A 593 53.02 -61.18 20.56
N THR A 594 52.76 -59.99 19.97
CA THR A 594 52.50 -59.66 18.54
C THR A 594 51.19 -60.03 17.78
N ASN A 595 50.44 -58.96 17.48
CA ASN A 595 49.96 -58.51 16.15
C ASN A 595 48.78 -59.18 15.39
N SER A 596 47.72 -58.37 15.17
CA SER A 596 47.23 -57.89 13.85
C SER A 596 45.72 -58.04 13.58
N SER A 597 45.15 -56.98 13.01
CA SER A 597 43.86 -56.87 12.30
C SER A 597 42.53 -56.97 13.06
N ALA A 598 41.63 -56.09 12.64
CA ALA A 598 40.30 -55.83 13.14
C ALA A 598 39.25 -56.93 12.85
N GLU A 599 38.34 -57.11 13.80
CA GLU A 599 36.91 -57.39 13.59
C GLU A 599 36.14 -56.55 14.66
N LYS A 600 35.06 -55.80 14.40
CA LYS A 600 33.77 -56.05 13.69
C LYS A 600 32.67 -56.35 14.70
N THR A 601 31.72 -55.42 14.81
CA THR A 601 30.58 -55.48 15.73
C THR A 601 29.63 -56.64 15.38
N ILE A 602 29.10 -57.33 16.39
CA ILE A 602 28.07 -58.36 16.24
C ILE A 602 26.79 -57.88 16.94
N VAL A 603 25.65 -58.12 16.27
CA VAL A 603 24.28 -57.85 16.75
C VAL A 603 23.60 -59.17 17.12
N VAL A 604 22.73 -59.15 18.14
CA VAL A 604 21.72 -60.18 18.40
C VAL A 604 20.38 -59.48 18.72
N GLU A 605 19.27 -60.08 18.29
CA GLU A 605 17.95 -59.43 18.10
C GLU A 605 16.90 -59.70 19.20
N THR A 606 15.74 -59.02 19.06
CA THR A 606 14.35 -59.22 19.58
C THR A 606 13.80 -57.93 20.25
N THR A 607 12.51 -57.56 20.27
CA THR A 607 11.19 -58.12 19.81
C THR A 607 10.18 -56.93 19.66
N THR A 608 8.99 -56.94 19.02
CA THR A 608 8.15 -57.92 18.28
C THR A 608 7.21 -57.17 17.27
N THR A 609 6.67 -57.87 16.26
CA THR A 609 5.36 -57.67 15.55
C THR A 609 4.79 -56.26 15.21
N THR A 610 4.41 -56.11 13.93
CA THR A 610 3.28 -55.27 13.47
C THR A 610 2.27 -56.15 12.72
N SER A 611 0.97 -55.77 12.69
CA SER A 611 -0.12 -56.56 12.08
C SER A 611 -0.89 -55.77 11.01
N GLU A 612 -1.30 -56.45 9.93
CA GLU A 612 -2.09 -55.89 8.82
C GLU A 612 -3.59 -55.76 9.15
N LEU A 613 -4.34 -54.92 8.40
CA LEU A 613 -5.71 -55.24 7.92
C LEU A 613 -6.30 -54.24 6.87
N LYS A 614 -6.24 -54.66 5.59
CA LYS A 614 -7.27 -54.62 4.51
C LYS A 614 -8.20 -53.40 4.23
N ASN A 615 -8.17 -53.01 2.94
CA ASN A 615 -9.32 -52.80 1.99
C ASN A 615 -10.32 -51.63 2.11
N ASN A 616 -10.33 -50.72 1.11
CA ASN A 616 -11.28 -50.68 -0.03
C ASN A 616 -11.48 -49.26 -0.63
N ASN A 617 -11.39 -49.15 -1.97
CA ASN A 617 -12.15 -48.26 -2.89
C ASN A 617 -11.68 -48.65 -4.31
N PHE A 618 -12.49 -49.23 -5.20
CA PHE A 618 -13.69 -48.74 -5.90
C PHE A 618 -13.38 -47.72 -7.02
N SER A 619 -13.88 -48.00 -8.23
CA SER A 619 -13.45 -47.40 -9.50
C SER A 619 -14.44 -46.39 -10.08
N ALA A 620 -13.93 -45.45 -10.87
CA ALA A 620 -14.67 -44.80 -11.96
C ALA A 620 -13.70 -44.49 -13.11
N GLU A 621 -14.21 -44.44 -14.34
CA GLU A 621 -13.42 -44.28 -15.57
C GLU A 621 -13.39 -42.82 -16.06
N THR A 622 -12.38 -42.44 -16.84
CA THR A 622 -12.61 -41.75 -18.13
C THR A 622 -11.36 -41.74 -19.02
N ASN A 623 -11.57 -41.72 -20.33
CA ASN A 623 -10.53 -41.61 -21.35
C ASN A 623 -10.34 -40.14 -21.78
N THR A 624 -9.15 -39.74 -22.25
CA THR A 624 -8.96 -39.33 -23.67
C THR A 624 -7.51 -38.96 -24.06
N THR A 625 -7.03 -39.63 -25.10
CA THR A 625 -6.34 -39.06 -26.29
C THR A 625 -5.27 -37.97 -26.11
N ALA A 626 -4.01 -38.37 -25.98
CA ALA A 626 -2.87 -37.49 -26.29
C ALA A 626 -2.77 -37.22 -27.81
N LYS A 627 -2.57 -35.95 -28.23
CA LYS A 627 -2.44 -35.57 -29.65
C LYS A 627 -1.09 -34.89 -29.95
N LYS A 628 -0.33 -35.51 -30.86
CA LYS A 628 1.04 -35.14 -31.25
C LYS A 628 1.04 -34.08 -32.37
N ILE A 629 1.77 -32.98 -32.20
CA ILE A 629 2.02 -31.97 -33.25
C ILE A 629 3.54 -31.70 -33.36
N THR A 630 4.01 -31.42 -34.57
CA THR A 630 5.44 -31.36 -34.96
C THR A 630 5.98 -29.95 -35.16
N LYS A 631 7.31 -29.79 -35.03
CA LYS A 631 8.04 -28.55 -35.30
C LYS A 631 7.96 -28.12 -36.78
N ALA A 632 7.97 -26.80 -37.03
CA ALA A 632 8.36 -26.20 -38.31
C ALA A 632 8.97 -24.80 -38.09
N THR A 633 9.99 -24.46 -38.88
CA THR A 633 10.76 -23.19 -38.95
C THR A 633 11.71 -23.34 -40.17
N PRO A 634 12.28 -22.30 -40.82
CA PRO A 634 12.23 -20.86 -40.52
C PRO A 634 11.92 -19.95 -41.74
N ASN A 635 11.95 -18.62 -41.55
CA ASN A 635 12.84 -17.71 -42.31
C ASN A 635 12.77 -16.26 -41.77
N ASP A 636 13.82 -15.48 -42.05
CA ASP A 636 14.10 -14.19 -41.43
C ASP A 636 13.25 -13.00 -41.91
N ARG A 637 13.07 -12.03 -41.00
CA ARG A 637 13.30 -10.59 -41.27
C ARG A 637 13.73 -9.87 -40.00
N HIS A 638 14.84 -9.16 -40.08
CA HIS A 638 15.44 -8.43 -38.96
C HIS A 638 14.85 -7.01 -38.87
N LEU A 639 14.38 -6.61 -37.69
CA LEU A 639 14.01 -5.22 -37.36
C LEU A 639 14.66 -4.83 -36.01
N PRO A 640 14.79 -3.52 -35.70
CA PRO A 640 15.71 -3.05 -34.66
C PRO A 640 15.15 -3.21 -33.23
N LYS A 641 16.07 -3.28 -32.26
CA LYS A 641 15.75 -3.21 -30.82
C LYS A 641 15.74 -1.76 -30.35
N THR A 642 14.64 -1.32 -29.74
CA THR A 642 14.52 -0.02 -29.05
C THR A 642 14.52 -0.25 -27.53
N ASN A 643 15.66 0.00 -26.88
CA ASN A 643 15.81 -0.12 -25.42
C ASN A 643 15.44 1.20 -24.71
N GLU A 644 14.15 1.55 -24.59
CA GLU A 644 13.71 2.69 -23.73
C GLU A 644 12.49 2.35 -22.86
N THR A 645 12.67 1.47 -21.87
CA THR A 645 11.73 1.29 -20.74
C THR A 645 12.39 1.46 -19.36
N GLN A 646 13.72 1.37 -19.25
CA GLN A 646 14.45 1.40 -17.97
C GLN A 646 14.75 2.82 -17.40
N LYS A 647 14.25 3.89 -18.01
CA LYS A 647 14.48 5.28 -17.53
C LYS A 647 13.38 5.83 -16.62
N PHE A 648 12.11 5.52 -16.89
CA PHE A 648 10.99 6.12 -16.15
C PHE A 648 10.92 5.68 -14.67
N GLN A 649 11.14 4.39 -14.39
CA GLN A 649 11.13 3.85 -13.01
C GLN A 649 12.16 4.49 -12.06
N ARG A 650 13.20 5.17 -12.58
CA ARG A 650 14.23 5.83 -11.74
C ARG A 650 13.89 7.27 -11.34
N VAL A 651 12.83 7.87 -11.89
CA VAL A 651 12.46 9.26 -11.57
C VAL A 651 11.64 9.33 -10.27
N PHE A 652 10.64 8.48 -10.11
CA PHE A 652 9.80 8.44 -8.90
C PHE A 652 10.60 8.12 -7.62
N LEU A 653 11.52 7.15 -7.68
CA LEU A 653 12.44 6.82 -6.58
C LEU A 653 13.33 7.99 -6.12
N LEU A 654 13.50 9.05 -6.93
CA LEU A 654 14.31 10.22 -6.59
C LEU A 654 13.52 11.38 -5.97
N LEU A 655 12.19 11.40 -6.04
CA LEU A 655 11.39 12.41 -5.32
C LEU A 655 11.09 11.99 -3.87
N GLY A 656 10.71 10.73 -3.64
CA GLY A 656 10.39 10.24 -2.28
C GLY A 656 11.54 10.42 -1.30
N GLY A 657 12.76 10.02 -1.68
CA GLY A 657 13.95 10.15 -0.83
C GLY A 657 14.41 11.59 -0.56
N LEU A 658 13.93 12.59 -1.31
CA LEU A 658 14.42 13.97 -1.22
C LEU A 658 13.66 14.80 -0.17
N LEU A 659 12.41 14.43 0.16
CA LEU A 659 11.63 15.02 1.25
C LEU A 659 12.15 14.57 2.63
N VAL A 660 12.47 13.29 2.80
CA VAL A 660 12.99 12.73 4.07
C VAL A 660 14.38 13.29 4.42
N GLY A 661 15.21 13.59 3.40
CA GLY A 661 16.55 14.15 3.62
C GLY A 661 16.59 15.57 4.21
N LEU A 662 15.52 16.37 4.02
CA LEU A 662 15.50 17.78 4.43
C LEU A 662 15.06 17.99 5.89
N SER A 663 14.16 17.15 6.41
CA SER A 663 13.73 17.19 7.81
C SER A 663 14.86 16.80 8.76
N GLY A 664 15.61 15.73 8.44
CA GLY A 664 16.75 15.26 9.24
C GLY A 664 17.88 16.29 9.38
N PHE A 665 18.15 17.09 8.33
CA PHE A 665 19.26 18.06 8.35
C PHE A 665 18.98 19.30 9.23
N TYR A 666 17.71 19.61 9.51
CA TYR A 666 17.34 20.77 10.33
C TYR A 666 17.54 20.51 11.84
N LEU A 667 17.22 19.29 12.30
CA LEU A 667 17.34 18.89 13.71
C LEU A 667 18.80 18.79 14.19
N LEU A 668 19.72 18.35 13.33
CA LEU A 668 21.15 18.23 13.65
C LEU A 668 21.88 19.57 13.84
N LYS A 669 21.24 20.72 13.53
CA LYS A 669 21.86 22.04 13.61
C LYS A 669 21.48 22.86 14.86
N GLN A 670 20.70 22.31 15.78
CA GLN A 670 20.36 22.96 17.07
C GLN A 670 21.11 22.37 18.29
N ARG A 671 22.11 21.49 18.08
CA ARG A 671 23.00 20.99 19.14
C ARG A 671 24.49 21.15 18.81
N ASN A 672 24.93 22.40 18.67
CA ASN A 672 26.31 22.88 18.83
C ASN A 672 26.30 24.38 19.18
#